data_AF-A0A673LNE3-F1
#
_entry.id   AF-A0A673LNE3-F1
#
_cell.length_a   1.000
_cell.length_b   1.000
_cell.length_c   1.000
_cell.angle_alpha   90.00
_cell.angle_beta   90.00
_cell.angle_gamma   90.00
#
_symmetry.space_group_name_H-M   'P 1'
#
loop_
_entity.id
_entity.type
_entity.pdbx_description
1 polymer ?
#
loop_
_entity_poly.entity_id
_entity_poly.type
_entity_poly.pdbx_seq_one_letter_code
_entity_poly.pdbx_strand_id
1 'polypeptide(L)'
;RLSATSEHLALFLSETDTERERERESKLSYLLNNERTVFITSLDKSNGKTALLKALLNLKEGENDTIEHLLEIAEKTGDLKDFVNAAYTDSYYKGQTALHVAIEQRIAKFVQMLVKKGADVHAKACGKFFQPNQETCFYFGELPLSLAACTNQPDIVDFLLDNPYQAVDVRERDSHGNTVLHALVSIADNSPENTEFVIAMYDHILFKADQLHPKIKLEEIENNEGLTPLTLAAKTGKVVLLKHIVQREFKGCKHLSRKITEWAYGPVCSSLYDLASLDTYEKNSALEIIVYGSEIPNRLEMLNIEPFNRLIEEKWERFAKRMFLFNFIVYVIYLFIFTAVAFHREEGKDFSNNQSLKPPFRYKNNSKGYLLLTGHIITTIGALYFLIRGLIDMLRKRPGFQSLLIDGYTDQLFFLQAVLFLACALLYFFGQDEYVACLVLCLALSWVNLLYFSRGSKNMGIYNVMIQKMVLGEIRRFLVVYMVFLIGFSAAVVTLLDEGSISEQSSSEGHCTKPSFKSIYYTTLELFKFTIGMGDLEFTDQYQYIEVFYVLLILYIVMTYILLLNMLIALMNQRVEEMSVESTSIWKLQRAITTLDMEWILPHCLKTRLRSGEEKDLGREQEPDRRWCFSVEEVNWNQWNRNLGVVTEDPGKCMPVPSPTKLQREPSRHGLLQTFSKRWTQRPQRRDVQELSPLAEASSSV
;
A
#
# COMPACT_ATOMS: atom_id res chain seq x y z
N ARG A 1 53.85 22.50 -16.77
CA ARG A 1 54.97 21.53 -16.88
C ARG A 1 54.94 20.47 -15.79
N LEU A 2 54.52 20.77 -14.54
CA LEU A 2 54.34 19.78 -13.45
C LEU A 2 53.04 18.95 -13.52
N SER A 3 51.96 19.44 -14.15
CA SER A 3 50.74 18.63 -14.39
C SER A 3 50.94 17.58 -15.48
N ALA A 4 51.65 17.96 -16.56
CA ALA A 4 51.95 17.07 -17.68
C ALA A 4 52.86 15.89 -17.31
N THR A 5 53.70 16.02 -16.28
CA THR A 5 54.56 14.94 -15.76
C THR A 5 53.79 13.94 -14.88
N SER A 6 52.74 14.39 -14.20
CA SER A 6 51.85 13.55 -13.38
C SER A 6 50.88 12.73 -14.25
N GLU A 7 50.31 13.32 -15.30
CA GLU A 7 49.51 12.59 -16.31
C GLU A 7 50.37 11.56 -17.07
N HIS A 8 51.61 11.92 -17.42
CA HIS A 8 52.54 10.96 -18.03
C HIS A 8 52.93 9.83 -17.08
N LEU A 9 53.12 10.08 -15.78
CA LEU A 9 53.36 9.04 -14.76
C LEU A 9 52.13 8.14 -14.56
N ALA A 10 50.94 8.72 -14.62
CA ALA A 10 49.67 8.01 -14.48
C ALA A 10 49.32 7.16 -15.71
N LEU A 11 49.76 7.57 -16.91
CA LEU A 11 49.74 6.80 -18.17
C LEU A 11 50.82 5.71 -18.17
N PHE A 12 52.01 5.99 -17.63
CA PHE A 12 53.12 5.03 -17.52
C PHE A 12 52.84 3.90 -16.51
N LEU A 13 51.93 4.14 -15.56
CA LEU A 13 51.41 3.13 -14.63
C LEU A 13 50.22 2.34 -15.20
N SER A 14 49.55 2.79 -16.28
CA SER A 14 48.43 2.06 -16.90
C SER A 14 48.81 1.21 -18.09
N GLU A 15 49.91 1.52 -18.79
CA GLU A 15 50.47 0.64 -19.83
C GLU A 15 51.38 -0.42 -19.21
N THR A 16 51.04 -1.69 -19.41
CA THR A 16 51.75 -2.81 -18.78
C THR A 16 52.41 -3.70 -19.82
N ASP A 17 53.59 -3.28 -20.30
CA ASP A 17 54.59 -4.18 -20.89
C ASP A 17 55.51 -4.69 -19.78
N THR A 18 55.71 -6.01 -19.74
CA THR A 18 56.48 -6.75 -18.72
C THR A 18 57.96 -6.39 -18.64
N GLU A 19 58.53 -5.72 -19.64
CA GLU A 19 59.94 -5.28 -19.63
C GLU A 19 60.19 -4.01 -18.80
N ARG A 20 59.15 -3.25 -18.40
CA ARG A 20 59.29 -1.98 -17.67
C ARG A 20 59.24 -2.09 -16.13
N GLU A 21 59.13 -3.28 -15.55
CA GLU A 21 59.05 -3.46 -14.09
C GLU A 21 60.37 -3.14 -13.36
N ARG A 22 61.52 -3.51 -13.92
CA ARG A 22 62.85 -3.14 -13.36
C ARG A 22 63.16 -1.65 -13.49
N GLU A 23 62.69 -1.00 -14.57
CA GLU A 23 62.80 0.45 -14.71
C GLU A 23 61.84 1.22 -13.78
N ARG A 24 60.69 0.62 -13.41
CA ARG A 24 59.77 1.17 -12.41
C ARG A 24 60.41 1.24 -11.04
N GLU A 25 61.00 0.16 -10.53
CA GLU A 25 61.67 0.15 -9.22
C GLU A 25 62.81 1.17 -9.14
N SER A 26 63.58 1.31 -10.23
CA SER A 26 64.66 2.29 -10.35
C SER A 26 64.16 3.74 -10.41
N LYS A 27 63.05 4.02 -11.09
CA LYS A 27 62.44 5.38 -11.12
C LYS A 27 61.64 5.71 -9.87
N LEU A 28 60.99 4.72 -9.23
CA LEU A 28 60.28 4.91 -7.97
C LEU A 28 61.26 5.28 -6.85
N SER A 29 62.39 4.56 -6.75
CA SER A 29 63.48 4.87 -5.80
C SER A 29 64.13 6.23 -6.06
N TYR A 30 64.20 6.66 -7.33
CA TYR A 30 64.68 8.00 -7.70
C TYR A 30 63.70 9.12 -7.32
N LEU A 31 62.39 8.91 -7.49
CA LEU A 31 61.35 9.88 -7.11
C LEU A 31 61.14 9.94 -5.57
N LEU A 32 61.35 8.82 -4.88
CA LEU A 32 61.30 8.68 -3.40
C LEU A 32 62.33 9.56 -2.67
N ASN A 33 63.44 9.93 -3.32
CA ASN A 33 64.50 10.70 -2.69
C ASN A 33 64.33 12.23 -2.78
N ASN A 34 63.51 12.75 -3.70
CA ASN A 34 63.52 14.19 -4.02
C ASN A 34 62.25 14.98 -3.64
N GLU A 35 61.07 14.35 -3.48
CA GLU A 35 59.84 15.10 -3.14
C GLU A 35 59.00 14.37 -2.07
N ARG A 36 59.47 14.46 -0.82
CA ARG A 36 58.91 13.79 0.38
C ARG A 36 57.50 14.22 0.81
N THR A 37 56.83 15.12 0.08
CA THR A 37 55.55 15.72 0.52
C THR A 37 54.49 15.87 -0.57
N VAL A 38 54.82 15.57 -1.84
CA VAL A 38 53.95 15.88 -3.00
C VAL A 38 53.23 14.65 -3.55
N PHE A 39 53.73 13.44 -3.26
CA PHE A 39 53.19 12.18 -3.80
C PHE A 39 51.82 11.79 -3.21
N ILE A 40 51.54 12.22 -1.97
CA ILE A 40 50.29 11.93 -1.26
C ILE A 40 49.18 12.94 -1.58
N THR A 41 49.55 14.15 -2.03
CA THR A 41 48.65 15.30 -2.21
C THR A 41 48.36 15.69 -3.67
N SER A 42 48.86 14.96 -4.66
CA SER A 42 48.68 15.33 -6.08
C SER A 42 48.29 14.20 -7.03
N LEU A 43 47.07 13.66 -6.88
CA LEU A 43 46.34 13.08 -8.01
C LEU A 43 44.89 13.59 -8.04
N ASP A 44 44.54 14.20 -9.17
CA ASP A 44 43.31 14.92 -9.50
C ASP A 44 42.77 15.87 -8.41
N LYS A 45 43.24 17.13 -8.44
CA LYS A 45 42.69 18.25 -7.64
C LYS A 45 41.16 18.41 -7.75
N SER A 46 40.54 17.82 -8.77
CA SER A 46 39.09 17.88 -9.00
C SER A 46 38.30 16.77 -8.29
N ASN A 47 38.87 15.58 -8.06
CA ASN A 47 38.11 14.40 -7.63
C ASN A 47 38.64 13.72 -6.35
N GLY A 48 39.87 14.01 -5.93
CA GLY A 48 40.48 13.43 -4.71
C GLY A 48 40.91 11.96 -4.84
N LYS A 49 41.19 11.50 -6.07
CA LYS A 49 41.61 10.11 -6.34
C LYS A 49 43.04 9.86 -5.84
N THR A 50 43.21 8.98 -4.87
CA THR A 50 44.55 8.55 -4.42
C THR A 50 45.13 7.45 -5.32
N ALA A 51 46.46 7.33 -5.31
CA ALA A 51 47.16 6.25 -6.01
C ALA A 51 46.69 4.85 -5.57
N LEU A 52 46.33 4.69 -4.28
CA LEU A 52 45.75 3.46 -3.73
C LEU A 52 44.42 3.10 -4.38
N LEU A 53 43.50 4.07 -4.51
CA LEU A 53 42.21 3.88 -5.19
C LEU A 53 42.41 3.46 -6.66
N LYS A 54 43.36 4.08 -7.37
CA LYS A 54 43.66 3.71 -8.76
C LYS A 54 44.27 2.31 -8.86
N ALA A 55 45.13 1.92 -7.93
CA ALA A 55 45.74 0.59 -7.89
C ALA A 55 44.68 -0.51 -7.63
N LEU A 56 43.69 -0.24 -6.76
CA LEU A 56 42.58 -1.15 -6.47
C LEU A 56 41.57 -1.29 -7.62
N LEU A 57 41.44 -0.27 -8.48
CA LEU A 57 40.58 -0.34 -9.67
C LEU A 57 41.22 -1.11 -10.83
N ASN A 58 42.55 -1.12 -10.91
CA ASN A 58 43.30 -1.75 -11.99
C ASN A 58 44.00 -3.02 -11.49
N LEU A 59 43.24 -4.11 -11.40
CA LEU A 59 43.73 -5.41 -10.95
C LEU A 59 43.98 -6.33 -12.15
N LYS A 60 45.06 -7.10 -12.12
CA LYS A 60 45.32 -8.19 -13.08
C LYS A 60 45.10 -9.51 -12.37
N GLU A 61 44.17 -10.34 -12.85
CA GLU A 61 43.84 -11.64 -12.24
C GLU A 61 43.52 -11.57 -10.73
N GLY A 62 43.08 -10.39 -10.23
CA GLY A 62 42.78 -10.17 -8.81
C GLY A 62 43.98 -9.80 -7.93
N GLU A 63 45.18 -9.62 -8.50
CA GLU A 63 46.39 -9.24 -7.76
C GLU A 63 47.01 -7.94 -8.29
N ASN A 64 47.68 -7.23 -7.38
CA ASN A 64 48.46 -6.03 -7.70
C ASN A 64 49.49 -5.78 -6.58
N ASP A 65 50.74 -6.17 -6.83
CA ASP A 65 51.85 -6.08 -5.88
C ASP A 65 52.19 -4.62 -5.50
N THR A 66 51.77 -3.65 -6.31
CA THR A 66 52.01 -2.24 -6.03
C THR A 66 51.25 -1.74 -4.79
N ILE A 67 50.14 -2.40 -4.41
CA ILE A 67 49.33 -2.00 -3.25
C ILE A 67 50.12 -2.20 -1.95
N GLU A 68 50.78 -3.35 -1.79
CA GLU A 68 51.60 -3.65 -0.62
C GLU A 68 52.75 -2.64 -0.48
N HIS A 69 53.45 -2.38 -1.59
CA HIS A 69 54.56 -1.41 -1.64
C HIS A 69 54.09 0.02 -1.32
N LEU A 70 52.92 0.44 -1.80
CA LEU A 70 52.35 1.77 -1.50
C LEU A 70 52.02 1.92 -0.02
N LEU A 71 51.49 0.87 0.61
CA LEU A 71 51.17 0.88 2.05
C LEU A 71 52.44 0.90 2.92
N GLU A 72 53.49 0.17 2.53
CA GLU A 72 54.79 0.23 3.23
C GLU A 72 55.46 1.61 3.14
N ILE A 73 55.33 2.28 1.98
CA ILE A 73 55.84 3.64 1.82
C ILE A 73 55.06 4.60 2.73
N ALA A 74 53.74 4.49 2.78
CA ALA A 74 52.89 5.32 3.66
C ALA A 74 53.19 5.08 5.15
N GLU A 75 53.55 3.85 5.53
CA GLU A 75 53.98 3.52 6.89
C GLU A 75 55.33 4.16 7.24
N LYS A 76 56.27 4.21 6.28
CA LYS A 76 57.57 4.90 6.45
C LYS A 76 57.45 6.42 6.51
N THR A 77 56.44 7.02 5.86
CA THR A 77 56.21 8.47 5.88
C THR A 77 55.39 8.94 7.08
N GLY A 78 54.68 8.04 7.78
CA GLY A 78 53.90 8.35 8.98
C GLY A 78 52.44 8.76 8.71
N ASP A 79 52.03 8.87 7.45
CA ASP A 79 50.68 9.32 7.03
C ASP A 79 49.73 8.14 6.70
N LEU A 80 49.99 6.95 7.24
CA LEU A 80 49.30 5.71 6.88
C LEU A 80 47.76 5.80 7.02
N LYS A 81 47.27 6.35 8.14
CA LYS A 81 45.82 6.44 8.40
C LYS A 81 45.12 7.40 7.45
N ASP A 82 45.73 8.54 7.17
CA ASP A 82 45.16 9.55 6.27
C ASP A 82 45.19 9.06 4.82
N PHE A 83 46.22 8.31 4.44
CA PHE A 83 46.33 7.73 3.11
C PHE A 83 45.30 6.62 2.83
N VAL A 84 45.09 5.72 3.80
CA VAL A 84 44.12 4.62 3.68
C VAL A 84 42.67 5.13 3.73
N ASN A 85 42.41 6.12 4.57
CA ASN A 85 41.07 6.69 4.76
C ASN A 85 40.76 7.87 3.83
N ALA A 86 41.65 8.14 2.87
CA ALA A 86 41.40 9.13 1.84
C ALA A 86 40.13 8.76 1.06
N ALA A 87 39.16 9.66 1.08
CA ALA A 87 37.88 9.50 0.42
C ALA A 87 37.77 10.41 -0.81
N TYR A 88 36.97 9.97 -1.77
CA TYR A 88 36.55 10.80 -2.90
C TYR A 88 35.86 12.10 -2.42
N THR A 89 36.23 13.22 -3.04
CA THR A 89 35.67 14.55 -2.72
C THR A 89 34.66 15.06 -3.74
N ASP A 90 34.60 14.42 -4.93
CA ASP A 90 33.62 14.74 -5.97
C ASP A 90 32.19 14.53 -5.46
N SER A 91 31.27 15.40 -5.89
CA SER A 91 29.85 15.32 -5.56
C SER A 91 29.19 13.99 -5.93
N TYR A 92 29.69 13.32 -6.97
CA TYR A 92 29.10 12.06 -7.45
C TYR A 92 29.51 10.84 -6.61
N TYR A 93 30.80 10.70 -6.30
CA TYR A 93 31.37 9.57 -5.53
C TYR A 93 31.78 9.93 -4.09
N LYS A 94 31.30 11.06 -3.56
CA LYS A 94 31.68 11.60 -2.25
C LYS A 94 31.72 10.54 -1.15
N GLY A 95 32.81 10.49 -0.40
CA GLY A 95 32.94 9.62 0.77
C GLY A 95 33.33 8.17 0.46
N GLN A 96 33.41 7.75 -0.81
CA GLN A 96 33.92 6.42 -1.16
C GLN A 96 35.42 6.32 -0.81
N THR A 97 35.78 5.28 -0.06
CA THR A 97 37.17 5.00 0.38
C THR A 97 37.77 3.80 -0.35
N ALA A 98 39.08 3.57 -0.18
CA ALA A 98 39.76 2.38 -0.68
C ALA A 98 39.11 1.07 -0.20
N LEU A 99 38.58 1.05 1.03
CA LEU A 99 37.88 -0.11 1.59
C LEU A 99 36.61 -0.46 0.80
N HIS A 100 35.82 0.53 0.39
CA HIS A 100 34.62 0.29 -0.42
C HIS A 100 34.96 -0.36 -1.77
N VAL A 101 36.01 0.12 -2.44
CA VAL A 101 36.47 -0.42 -3.73
C VAL A 101 37.00 -1.85 -3.56
N ALA A 102 37.75 -2.13 -2.50
CA ALA A 102 38.27 -3.48 -2.23
C ALA A 102 37.13 -4.50 -1.99
N ILE A 103 36.06 -4.08 -1.30
CA ILE A 103 34.86 -4.90 -1.09
C ILE A 103 34.11 -5.11 -2.41
N GLU A 104 33.94 -4.06 -3.22
CA GLU A 104 33.29 -4.15 -4.54
C GLU A 104 33.99 -5.18 -5.45
N GLN A 105 35.33 -5.16 -5.48
CA GLN A 105 36.15 -6.08 -6.28
C GLN A 105 36.16 -7.53 -5.78
N ARG A 106 35.54 -7.80 -4.62
CA ARG A 106 35.45 -9.12 -3.97
C ARG A 106 36.78 -9.76 -3.59
N ILE A 107 37.77 -8.96 -3.21
CA ILE A 107 39.10 -9.48 -2.85
C ILE A 107 39.32 -9.38 -1.34
N ALA A 108 39.04 -10.50 -0.66
CA ALA A 108 39.19 -10.60 0.80
C ALA A 108 40.62 -10.27 1.28
N LYS A 109 41.66 -10.66 0.53
CA LYS A 109 43.08 -10.38 0.88
C LYS A 109 43.34 -8.89 1.10
N PHE A 110 42.88 -8.04 0.18
CA PHE A 110 43.05 -6.59 0.27
C PHE A 110 42.19 -5.97 1.36
N VAL A 111 40.95 -6.46 1.54
CA VAL A 111 40.10 -6.00 2.66
C VAL A 111 40.78 -6.28 4.01
N GLN A 112 41.28 -7.50 4.22
CA GLN A 112 42.00 -7.85 5.45
C GLN A 112 43.25 -7.00 5.67
N MET A 113 44.00 -6.72 4.61
CA MET A 113 45.20 -5.90 4.66
C MET A 113 44.88 -4.44 5.00
N LEU A 114 43.87 -3.86 4.37
CA LEU A 114 43.44 -2.49 4.61
C LEU A 114 42.96 -2.30 6.06
N VAL A 115 42.14 -3.23 6.58
CA VAL A 115 41.69 -3.17 7.99
C VAL A 115 42.88 -3.30 8.95
N LYS A 116 43.82 -4.23 8.71
CA LYS A 116 45.05 -4.37 9.53
C LYS A 116 45.88 -3.09 9.55
N LYS A 117 45.89 -2.33 8.45
CA LYS A 117 46.63 -1.06 8.31
C LYS A 117 45.83 0.17 8.80
N GLY A 118 44.66 -0.03 9.41
CA GLY A 118 43.89 1.05 10.06
C GLY A 118 42.84 1.72 9.15
N ALA A 119 42.28 1.00 8.18
CA ALA A 119 41.12 1.46 7.43
C ALA A 119 39.89 1.61 8.34
N ASP A 120 39.18 2.73 8.21
CA ASP A 120 37.96 3.00 8.94
C ASP A 120 36.79 2.19 8.37
N VAL A 121 36.26 1.29 9.19
CA VAL A 121 35.12 0.43 8.85
C VAL A 121 33.78 1.18 8.87
N HIS A 122 33.74 2.40 9.41
CA HIS A 122 32.54 3.24 9.52
C HIS A 122 32.51 4.40 8.52
N ALA A 123 33.43 4.42 7.55
CA ALA A 123 33.47 5.44 6.51
C ALA A 123 32.17 5.44 5.69
N LYS A 124 31.55 6.60 5.45
CA LYS A 124 30.24 6.70 4.78
C LYS A 124 30.36 7.24 3.35
N ALA A 125 29.98 6.42 2.37
CA ALA A 125 29.91 6.79 0.96
C ALA A 125 28.58 7.50 0.62
N CYS A 126 28.51 8.80 0.88
CA CYS A 126 27.30 9.64 0.74
C CYS A 126 27.15 10.37 -0.62
N GLY A 127 27.96 10.01 -1.62
CA GLY A 127 27.90 10.58 -2.97
C GLY A 127 26.55 10.39 -3.66
N LYS A 128 26.21 11.25 -4.61
CA LYS A 128 24.93 11.19 -5.35
C LYS A 128 24.69 9.84 -6.02
N PHE A 129 25.75 9.15 -6.46
CA PHE A 129 25.67 7.81 -7.06
C PHE A 129 25.17 6.74 -6.08
N PHE A 130 25.38 6.94 -4.78
CA PHE A 130 25.03 6.00 -3.73
C PHE A 130 23.68 6.33 -3.07
N GLN A 131 22.88 7.22 -3.67
CA GLN A 131 21.58 7.66 -3.15
C GLN A 131 20.43 6.99 -3.92
N PRO A 132 19.31 6.62 -3.29
CA PRO A 132 18.26 5.79 -3.92
C PRO A 132 17.40 6.49 -4.99
N ASN A 133 17.53 7.81 -5.18
CA ASN A 133 16.57 8.64 -5.94
C ASN A 133 17.03 9.03 -7.37
N GLN A 134 17.98 8.31 -7.98
CA GLN A 134 18.47 8.60 -9.34
C GLN A 134 18.37 7.40 -10.28
N GLU A 135 18.19 7.63 -11.59
CA GLU A 135 17.98 6.54 -12.57
C GLU A 135 19.21 5.61 -12.73
N THR A 136 20.42 6.10 -12.44
CA THR A 136 21.69 5.35 -12.53
C THR A 136 22.44 5.38 -11.20
N CYS A 137 21.82 4.85 -10.13
CA CYS A 137 22.42 4.78 -8.79
C CYS A 137 22.51 3.36 -8.25
N PHE A 138 23.44 3.13 -7.32
CA PHE A 138 23.56 1.90 -6.55
C PHE A 138 23.53 2.22 -5.07
N TYR A 139 22.36 2.06 -4.44
CA TYR A 139 22.19 2.29 -3.02
C TYR A 139 22.46 1.01 -2.22
N PHE A 140 23.39 1.08 -1.26
CA PHE A 140 23.77 -0.03 -0.38
C PHE A 140 23.86 0.37 1.10
N GLY A 141 23.35 1.53 1.50
CA GLY A 141 23.40 2.00 2.90
C GLY A 141 24.74 2.62 3.33
N GLU A 142 25.51 3.16 2.39
CA GLU A 142 26.73 3.98 2.56
C GLU A 142 27.90 3.36 3.34
N LEU A 143 27.72 2.27 4.08
CA LEU A 143 28.71 1.66 4.96
C LEU A 143 29.44 0.49 4.28
N PRO A 144 30.71 0.22 4.61
CA PRO A 144 31.45 -0.94 4.12
C PRO A 144 30.78 -2.27 4.48
N LEU A 145 30.26 -2.40 5.72
CA LEU A 145 29.55 -3.60 6.16
C LEU A 145 28.27 -3.84 5.34
N SER A 146 27.50 -2.77 5.09
CA SER A 146 26.28 -2.90 4.30
C SER A 146 26.59 -3.21 2.84
N LEU A 147 27.65 -2.62 2.27
CA LEU A 147 28.13 -2.98 0.94
C LEU A 147 28.51 -4.47 0.82
N ALA A 148 29.26 -5.00 1.79
CA ALA A 148 29.65 -6.42 1.81
C ALA A 148 28.42 -7.35 1.88
N ALA A 149 27.42 -6.98 2.70
CA ALA A 149 26.16 -7.72 2.79
C ALA A 149 25.38 -7.67 1.46
N CYS A 150 25.23 -6.48 0.89
CA CYS A 150 24.50 -6.22 -0.36
C CYS A 150 25.13 -6.88 -1.60
N THR A 151 26.44 -7.13 -1.57
CA THR A 151 27.18 -7.78 -2.68
C THR A 151 27.31 -9.29 -2.54
N ASN A 152 26.63 -9.90 -1.55
CA ASN A 152 26.63 -11.33 -1.25
C ASN A 152 28.02 -11.90 -0.88
N GLN A 153 28.70 -11.28 0.09
CA GLN A 153 30.05 -11.70 0.51
C GLN A 153 30.11 -12.06 2.00
N PRO A 154 29.65 -13.27 2.39
CA PRO A 154 29.57 -13.67 3.80
C PRO A 154 30.94 -13.72 4.48
N ASP A 155 31.99 -14.14 3.77
CA ASP A 155 33.35 -14.23 4.30
C ASP A 155 33.90 -12.86 4.72
N ILE A 156 33.58 -11.81 3.95
CA ILE A 156 33.98 -10.44 4.28
C ILE A 156 33.13 -9.90 5.43
N VAL A 157 31.84 -10.21 5.47
CA VAL A 157 30.95 -9.82 6.58
C VAL A 157 31.44 -10.43 7.89
N ASP A 158 31.77 -11.73 7.89
CA ASP A 158 32.32 -12.41 9.05
C ASP A 158 33.64 -11.81 9.50
N PHE A 159 34.54 -11.56 8.56
CA PHE A 159 35.79 -10.88 8.86
C PHE A 159 35.55 -9.49 9.46
N LEU A 160 34.67 -8.68 8.86
CA LEU A 160 34.35 -7.33 9.34
C LEU A 160 33.80 -7.33 10.76
N LEU A 161 32.90 -8.27 11.07
CA LEU A 161 32.26 -8.39 12.39
C LEU A 161 33.19 -8.97 13.46
N ASP A 162 34.05 -9.95 13.11
CA ASP A 162 34.95 -10.64 14.04
C ASP A 162 36.31 -9.91 14.24
N ASN A 163 36.47 -8.72 13.66
CA ASN A 163 37.74 -7.99 13.63
C ASN A 163 38.21 -7.50 15.01
N PRO A 164 39.49 -7.73 15.39
CA PRO A 164 40.04 -7.28 16.66
C PRO A 164 40.55 -5.82 16.66
N TYR A 165 40.74 -5.20 15.49
CA TYR A 165 41.38 -3.88 15.36
C TYR A 165 40.38 -2.73 15.58
N GLN A 166 39.22 -2.79 14.95
CA GLN A 166 38.13 -1.82 15.07
C GLN A 166 36.81 -2.58 15.05
N ALA A 167 36.10 -2.60 16.18
CA ALA A 167 34.83 -3.28 16.30
C ALA A 167 33.77 -2.57 15.44
N VAL A 168 33.10 -3.33 14.58
CA VAL A 168 31.99 -2.82 13.77
C VAL A 168 30.74 -2.78 14.64
N ASP A 169 30.24 -1.59 14.95
CA ASP A 169 28.91 -1.43 15.54
C ASP A 169 27.84 -1.68 14.46
N VAL A 170 27.12 -2.79 14.59
CA VAL A 170 26.04 -3.19 13.68
C VAL A 170 24.86 -2.21 13.73
N ARG A 171 24.81 -1.31 14.72
CA ARG A 171 23.78 -0.28 14.88
C ARG A 171 24.07 0.99 14.10
N GLU A 172 25.27 1.11 13.52
CA GLU A 172 25.62 2.28 12.72
C GLU A 172 24.63 2.48 11.58
N ARG A 173 24.35 3.75 11.32
CA ARG A 173 23.31 4.17 10.38
C ARG A 173 23.90 5.02 9.29
N ASP A 174 23.34 4.91 8.10
CA ASP A 174 23.66 5.79 6.98
C ASP A 174 23.08 7.22 7.17
N SER A 175 23.23 8.08 6.17
CA SER A 175 22.65 9.43 6.16
C SER A 175 21.11 9.46 6.25
N HIS A 176 20.40 8.41 5.83
CA HIS A 176 18.95 8.26 5.93
C HIS A 176 18.49 7.58 7.24
N GLY A 177 19.42 7.21 8.12
CA GLY A 177 19.12 6.47 9.34
C GLY A 177 18.91 4.96 9.11
N ASN A 178 19.16 4.46 7.91
CA ASN A 178 19.06 3.06 7.55
C ASN A 178 20.25 2.26 8.12
N THR A 179 19.93 1.09 8.66
CA THR A 179 20.93 0.08 9.08
C THR A 179 21.25 -0.86 7.92
N VAL A 180 22.19 -1.80 8.13
CA VAL A 180 22.51 -2.87 7.16
C VAL A 180 21.26 -3.65 6.72
N LEU A 181 20.33 -3.93 7.63
CA LEU A 181 19.09 -4.64 7.33
C LEU A 181 18.17 -3.82 6.40
N HIS A 182 18.09 -2.50 6.60
CA HIS A 182 17.30 -1.62 5.73
C HIS A 182 17.92 -1.52 4.32
N ALA A 183 19.25 -1.52 4.23
CA ALA A 183 19.95 -1.55 2.95
C ALA A 183 19.65 -2.85 2.16
N LEU A 184 19.71 -4.01 2.83
CA LEU A 184 19.33 -5.30 2.24
C LEU A 184 17.89 -5.30 1.72
N VAL A 185 16.95 -4.76 2.51
CA VAL A 185 15.54 -4.62 2.10
C VAL A 185 15.39 -3.72 0.87
N SER A 186 16.21 -2.67 0.74
CA SER A 186 16.15 -1.73 -0.37
C SER A 186 16.65 -2.33 -1.69
N ILE A 187 17.61 -3.25 -1.64
CA ILE A 187 18.17 -3.95 -2.81
C ILE A 187 17.38 -5.19 -3.21
N ALA A 188 16.69 -5.81 -2.25
CA ALA A 188 15.88 -6.99 -2.51
C ALA A 188 14.88 -6.69 -3.63
N ASP A 189 14.82 -7.51 -4.67
CA ASP A 189 13.77 -7.45 -5.69
C ASP A 189 12.83 -8.63 -5.55
N ASN A 190 11.75 -8.67 -6.34
CA ASN A 190 10.84 -9.82 -6.35
C ASN A 190 11.38 -10.99 -7.20
N SER A 191 12.62 -10.94 -7.69
CA SER A 191 13.26 -12.06 -8.41
C SER A 191 13.72 -13.13 -7.42
N PRO A 192 13.51 -14.43 -7.71
CA PRO A 192 13.84 -15.51 -6.79
C PRO A 192 15.32 -15.55 -6.41
N GLU A 193 16.23 -15.37 -7.38
CA GLU A 193 17.69 -15.41 -7.17
C GLU A 193 18.16 -14.31 -6.20
N ASN A 194 17.71 -13.07 -6.43
CA ASN A 194 18.03 -11.94 -5.55
C ASN A 194 17.46 -12.18 -4.14
N THR A 195 16.21 -12.64 -4.04
CA THR A 195 15.59 -12.89 -2.74
C THR A 195 16.29 -13.97 -1.92
N GLU A 196 16.76 -15.05 -2.56
CA GLU A 196 17.39 -16.17 -1.86
C GLU A 196 18.68 -15.75 -1.16
N PHE A 197 19.55 -15.00 -1.86
CA PHE A 197 20.78 -14.51 -1.24
C PHE A 197 20.50 -13.45 -0.17
N VAL A 198 19.53 -12.55 -0.40
CA VAL A 198 19.19 -11.52 0.59
C VAL A 198 18.66 -12.17 1.85
N ILE A 199 17.81 -13.19 1.73
CA ILE A 199 17.30 -13.96 2.86
C ILE A 199 18.44 -14.63 3.62
N ALA A 200 19.35 -15.33 2.92
CA ALA A 200 20.49 -16.00 3.54
C ALA A 200 21.41 -15.01 4.26
N MET A 201 21.71 -13.87 3.64
CA MET A 201 22.56 -12.83 4.23
C MET A 201 21.88 -12.13 5.42
N TYR A 202 20.58 -11.87 5.32
CA TYR A 202 19.80 -11.25 6.39
C TYR A 202 19.78 -12.15 7.64
N ASP A 203 19.53 -13.45 7.47
CA ASP A 203 19.56 -14.42 8.57
C ASP A 203 20.98 -14.59 9.16
N HIS A 204 22.00 -14.58 8.30
CA HIS A 204 23.41 -14.68 8.72
C HIS A 204 23.85 -13.50 9.59
N ILE A 205 23.53 -12.27 9.18
CA ILE A 205 23.86 -11.05 9.96
C ILE A 205 23.12 -11.03 11.28
N LEU A 206 21.85 -11.46 11.31
CA LEU A 206 21.10 -11.57 12.57
C LEU A 206 21.74 -12.57 13.54
N PHE A 207 22.16 -13.73 13.04
CA PHE A 207 22.81 -14.76 13.85
C PHE A 207 24.16 -14.27 14.41
N LYS A 208 24.98 -13.64 13.58
CA LYS A 208 26.27 -13.07 14.00
C LYS A 208 26.11 -11.90 14.98
N ALA A 209 25.15 -11.01 14.73
CA ALA A 209 24.85 -9.89 15.63
C ALA A 209 24.39 -10.37 17.01
N ASP A 210 23.61 -11.46 17.07
CA ASP A 210 23.17 -12.07 18.33
C ASP A 210 24.33 -12.71 19.11
N GLN A 211 25.27 -13.37 18.42
CA GLN A 211 26.47 -13.93 19.05
C GLN A 211 27.36 -12.86 19.69
N LEU A 212 27.54 -11.73 18.99
CA LEU A 212 28.39 -10.63 19.45
C LEU A 212 27.68 -9.76 20.51
N HIS A 213 26.39 -9.50 20.31
CA HIS A 213 25.60 -8.55 21.08
C HIS A 213 24.18 -9.08 21.39
N PRO A 214 24.03 -10.05 22.30
CA PRO A 214 22.75 -10.73 22.55
C PRO A 214 21.64 -9.83 23.12
N LYS A 215 22.00 -8.65 23.65
CA LYS A 215 21.02 -7.68 24.20
C LYS A 215 20.43 -6.75 23.14
N ILE A 216 20.99 -6.71 21.93
CA ILE A 216 20.65 -5.71 20.92
C ILE A 216 19.70 -6.33 19.90
N LYS A 217 18.46 -5.86 19.87
CA LYS A 217 17.48 -6.27 18.88
C LYS A 217 17.60 -5.41 17.62
N LEU A 218 18.35 -5.91 16.64
CA LEU A 218 18.66 -5.16 15.41
C LEU A 218 17.41 -4.82 14.59
N GLU A 219 16.35 -5.65 14.65
CA GLU A 219 15.11 -5.43 13.89
C GLU A 219 14.19 -4.35 14.46
N GLU A 220 14.36 -3.96 15.73
CA GLU A 220 13.54 -2.91 16.37
C GLU A 220 14.11 -1.50 16.09
N ILE A 221 15.27 -1.41 15.44
CA ILE A 221 15.91 -0.12 15.13
C ILE A 221 15.17 0.54 13.97
N GLU A 222 14.69 1.77 14.21
CA GLU A 222 13.99 2.58 13.20
C GLU A 222 14.93 3.53 12.45
N ASN A 223 14.63 3.76 11.17
CA ASN A 223 15.27 4.78 10.34
C ASN A 223 14.73 6.20 10.61
N ASN A 224 15.19 7.21 9.86
CA ASN A 224 14.74 8.60 10.05
C ASN A 224 13.25 8.82 9.72
N GLU A 225 12.63 7.89 8.97
CA GLU A 225 11.19 7.90 8.68
C GLU A 225 10.36 7.18 9.75
N GLY A 226 10.99 6.63 10.80
CA GLY A 226 10.30 5.84 11.82
C GLY A 226 9.85 4.47 11.31
N LEU A 227 10.61 3.88 10.37
CA LEU A 227 10.37 2.56 9.81
C LEU A 227 11.45 1.58 10.30
N THR A 228 11.04 0.41 10.76
CA THR A 228 11.87 -0.78 10.95
C THR A 228 12.11 -1.51 9.63
N PRO A 229 13.07 -2.46 9.53
CA PRO A 229 13.32 -3.21 8.30
C PRO A 229 12.07 -3.96 7.79
N LEU A 230 11.26 -4.48 8.72
CA LEU A 230 9.97 -5.11 8.43
C LEU A 230 8.98 -4.12 7.79
N THR A 231 8.80 -2.96 8.41
CA THR A 231 7.88 -1.93 7.90
C THR A 231 8.39 -1.28 6.61
N LEU A 232 9.70 -1.22 6.40
CA LEU A 232 10.30 -0.80 5.14
C LEU A 232 10.05 -1.83 4.04
N ALA A 233 10.18 -3.13 4.33
CA ALA A 233 9.83 -4.20 3.37
C ALA A 233 8.34 -4.14 3.00
N ALA A 234 7.50 -3.77 3.99
CA ALA A 234 6.09 -3.52 3.76
C ALA A 234 5.84 -2.30 2.85
N LYS A 235 6.52 -1.18 3.09
CA LYS A 235 6.41 0.06 2.29
C LYS A 235 6.93 -0.10 0.86
N THR A 236 7.98 -0.89 0.66
CA THR A 236 8.60 -1.11 -0.66
C THR A 236 7.95 -2.23 -1.47
N GLY A 237 7.03 -3.00 -0.90
CA GLY A 237 6.28 -4.04 -1.60
C GLY A 237 7.07 -5.33 -1.86
N LYS A 238 8.07 -5.64 -1.02
CA LYS A 238 8.93 -6.82 -1.17
C LYS A 238 8.28 -8.05 -0.51
N VAL A 239 7.39 -8.71 -1.24
CA VAL A 239 6.48 -9.75 -0.73
C VAL A 239 7.22 -10.95 -0.14
N VAL A 240 8.20 -11.47 -0.87
CA VAL A 240 8.93 -12.70 -0.49
C VAL A 240 9.78 -12.48 0.76
N LEU A 241 10.50 -11.35 0.81
CA LEU A 241 11.31 -10.99 1.98
C LEU A 241 10.42 -10.73 3.20
N LEU A 242 9.30 -10.02 3.04
CA LEU A 242 8.34 -9.81 4.12
C LEU A 242 7.77 -11.14 4.63
N LYS A 243 7.40 -12.05 3.72
CA LYS A 243 6.92 -13.38 4.07
C LYS A 243 7.96 -14.16 4.87
N HIS A 244 9.24 -14.11 4.45
CA HIS A 244 10.35 -14.75 5.17
C HIS A 244 10.51 -14.19 6.58
N ILE A 245 10.62 -12.86 6.74
CA ILE A 245 10.81 -12.22 8.06
C ILE A 245 9.68 -12.63 9.02
N VAL A 246 8.43 -12.60 8.55
CA VAL A 246 7.25 -12.90 9.38
C VAL A 246 7.13 -14.39 9.70
N GLN A 247 7.46 -15.28 8.77
CA GLN A 247 7.36 -16.75 8.95
C GLN A 247 8.66 -17.39 9.46
N ARG A 248 9.63 -16.58 9.91
CA ARG A 248 10.97 -17.05 10.27
C ARG A 248 10.98 -17.91 11.54
N GLU A 249 11.62 -19.07 11.43
CA GLU A 249 11.82 -20.05 12.50
C GLU A 249 13.30 -20.43 12.60
N PHE A 250 13.97 -20.12 13.72
CA PHE A 250 15.35 -20.52 13.98
C PHE A 250 15.46 -21.71 14.92
N LYS A 251 16.42 -22.60 14.63
CA LYS A 251 16.80 -23.71 15.52
C LYS A 251 17.88 -23.22 16.49
N GLY A 252 17.55 -23.09 17.78
CA GLY A 252 18.50 -22.71 18.85
C GLY A 252 18.30 -21.31 19.41
N CYS A 253 18.09 -20.30 18.56
CA CYS A 253 17.82 -18.90 18.93
C CYS A 253 16.32 -18.57 18.85
N LYS A 254 15.54 -19.09 19.81
CA LYS A 254 14.07 -18.89 19.85
C LYS A 254 13.68 -17.41 19.95
N HIS A 255 14.49 -16.59 20.61
CA HIS A 255 14.26 -15.15 20.77
C HIS A 255 14.39 -14.36 19.45
N LEU A 256 14.98 -14.91 18.39
CA LEU A 256 15.00 -14.24 17.07
C LEU A 256 13.87 -14.71 16.15
N SER A 257 13.16 -15.77 16.53
CA SER A 257 12.11 -16.38 15.72
C SER A 257 10.81 -15.59 15.87
N ARG A 258 10.13 -15.34 14.75
CA ARG A 258 8.82 -14.67 14.74
C ARG A 258 7.67 -15.65 14.62
N LYS A 259 7.90 -16.78 13.97
CA LYS A 259 7.00 -17.93 13.96
C LYS A 259 7.54 -18.97 14.95
N ILE A 260 6.69 -19.46 15.83
CA ILE A 260 7.05 -20.48 16.82
C ILE A 260 5.95 -21.53 16.84
N THR A 261 6.32 -22.79 16.62
CA THR A 261 5.37 -23.90 16.71
C THR A 261 4.99 -24.14 18.17
N GLU A 262 3.73 -23.87 18.52
CA GLU A 262 3.20 -24.07 19.87
C GLU A 262 3.04 -25.55 20.17
N TRP A 263 2.25 -26.24 19.35
CA TRP A 263 2.02 -27.68 19.39
C TRP A 263 1.82 -28.19 17.96
N ALA A 264 2.18 -29.45 17.73
CA ALA A 264 1.96 -30.12 16.45
C ALA A 264 1.39 -31.51 16.73
N TYR A 265 0.23 -31.80 16.16
CA TYR A 265 -0.44 -33.09 16.24
C TYR A 265 -0.71 -33.61 14.83
N GLY A 266 0.23 -34.42 14.33
CA GLY A 266 0.20 -34.92 12.95
C GLY A 266 0.10 -33.78 11.93
N PRO A 267 -0.95 -33.74 11.09
CA PRO A 267 -1.11 -32.68 10.08
C PRO A 267 -1.59 -31.34 10.64
N VAL A 268 -2.05 -31.28 11.90
CA VAL A 268 -2.54 -30.05 12.53
C VAL A 268 -1.44 -29.43 13.39
N CYS A 269 -1.07 -28.20 13.10
CA CYS A 269 -0.07 -27.46 13.87
C CYS A 269 -0.66 -26.13 14.35
N SER A 270 -0.45 -25.78 15.62
CA SER A 270 -0.62 -24.40 16.09
C SER A 270 0.72 -23.68 16.01
N SER A 271 0.74 -22.56 15.29
CA SER A 271 1.90 -21.67 15.21
C SER A 271 1.58 -20.32 15.81
N LEU A 272 2.50 -19.80 16.60
CA LEU A 272 2.46 -18.50 17.24
C LEU A 272 3.25 -17.52 16.40
N TYR A 273 2.59 -16.44 15.99
CA TYR A 273 3.21 -15.33 15.28
C TYR A 273 3.39 -14.14 16.23
N ASP A 274 4.59 -13.60 16.31
CA ASP A 274 4.88 -12.36 17.04
C ASP A 274 4.17 -11.16 16.38
N LEU A 275 3.36 -10.42 17.14
CA LEU A 275 2.59 -9.28 16.64
C LEU A 275 3.37 -7.95 16.67
N ALA A 276 4.60 -7.92 17.20
CA ALA A 276 5.44 -6.73 17.24
C ALA A 276 5.61 -6.12 15.84
N SER A 277 5.30 -4.82 15.72
CA SER A 277 5.30 -4.04 14.47
C SER A 277 4.33 -4.54 13.37
N LEU A 278 3.54 -5.59 13.61
CA LEU A 278 2.52 -6.09 12.69
C LEU A 278 1.13 -5.54 13.00
N ASP A 279 0.74 -5.56 14.28
CA ASP A 279 -0.59 -5.16 14.73
C ASP A 279 -0.73 -3.64 14.82
N THR A 280 -1.90 -3.11 14.49
CA THR A 280 -2.27 -1.68 14.49
C THR A 280 -2.33 -1.04 15.88
N TYR A 281 -1.97 -1.77 16.93
CA TYR A 281 -1.80 -1.22 18.26
C TYR A 281 -0.61 -0.26 18.33
N GLU A 282 0.50 -0.61 17.66
CA GLU A 282 1.68 0.25 17.51
C GLU A 282 1.43 1.34 16.45
N LYS A 283 2.24 2.39 16.45
CA LYS A 283 2.22 3.41 15.39
C LYS A 283 3.07 2.91 14.22
N ASN A 284 2.71 3.27 12.99
CA ASN A 284 3.42 2.83 11.77
C ASN A 284 3.48 1.30 11.61
N SER A 285 2.42 0.60 12.00
CA SER A 285 2.37 -0.86 11.88
C SER A 285 2.44 -1.30 10.42
N ALA A 286 3.04 -2.46 10.18
CA ALA A 286 3.11 -3.05 8.83
C ALA A 286 1.72 -3.19 8.20
N LEU A 287 0.71 -3.60 8.98
CA LEU A 287 -0.67 -3.69 8.49
C LEU A 287 -1.25 -2.32 8.10
N GLU A 288 -0.96 -1.26 8.85
CA GLU A 288 -1.41 0.10 8.53
C GLU A 288 -0.75 0.61 7.23
N ILE A 289 0.56 0.41 7.10
CA ILE A 289 1.34 0.79 5.91
C ILE A 289 0.83 0.05 4.66
N ILE A 290 0.59 -1.27 4.74
CA ILE A 290 0.11 -2.05 3.59
C ILE A 290 -1.31 -1.63 3.19
N VAL A 291 -2.17 -1.29 4.15
CA VAL A 291 -3.59 -0.98 3.90
C VAL A 291 -3.81 0.46 3.44
N TYR A 292 -2.99 1.44 3.88
CA TYR A 292 -3.10 2.82 3.40
C TYR A 292 -2.08 3.20 2.31
N GLY A 293 -1.00 2.42 2.14
CA GLY A 293 0.01 2.63 1.11
C GLY A 293 -0.49 2.25 -0.28
N SER A 294 -1.13 3.20 -0.96
CA SER A 294 -1.71 2.98 -2.29
C SER A 294 -0.69 2.87 -3.43
N GLU A 295 0.54 3.36 -3.21
CA GLU A 295 1.63 3.37 -4.21
C GLU A 295 2.47 2.08 -4.17
N ILE A 296 2.18 1.16 -3.25
CA ILE A 296 2.98 -0.03 -3.00
C ILE A 296 2.67 -1.11 -4.06
N PRO A 297 3.68 -1.63 -4.79
CA PRO A 297 3.48 -2.74 -5.71
C PRO A 297 3.11 -4.03 -4.95
N ASN A 298 2.30 -4.90 -5.56
CA ASN A 298 1.95 -6.24 -5.04
C ASN A 298 1.32 -6.28 -3.63
N ARG A 299 0.76 -5.16 -3.14
CA ARG A 299 0.11 -5.07 -1.81
C ARG A 299 -1.01 -6.10 -1.58
N LEU A 300 -1.72 -6.50 -2.65
CA LEU A 300 -2.78 -7.49 -2.59
C LEU A 300 -2.25 -8.88 -2.21
N GLU A 301 -1.06 -9.24 -2.70
CA GLU A 301 -0.40 -10.50 -2.38
C GLU A 301 0.13 -10.50 -0.95
N MET A 302 0.62 -9.35 -0.48
CA MET A 302 1.10 -9.20 0.90
C MET A 302 0.00 -9.44 1.94
N LEU A 303 -1.24 -9.00 1.66
CA LEU A 303 -2.39 -9.25 2.54
C LEU A 303 -2.81 -10.73 2.57
N ASN A 304 -2.41 -11.53 1.58
CA ASN A 304 -2.67 -12.96 1.55
C ASN A 304 -1.64 -13.76 2.38
N ILE A 305 -0.57 -13.14 2.88
CA ILE A 305 0.35 -13.78 3.84
C ILE A 305 -0.46 -14.18 5.09
N GLU A 306 -0.23 -15.40 5.58
CA GLU A 306 -1.07 -16.09 6.56
C GLU A 306 -1.42 -15.27 7.81
N PRO A 307 -0.46 -14.70 8.57
CA PRO A 307 -0.76 -13.91 9.76
C PRO A 307 -1.63 -12.69 9.46
N PHE A 308 -1.40 -11.96 8.37
CA PHE A 308 -2.25 -10.80 8.04
C PHE A 308 -3.67 -11.22 7.69
N ASN A 309 -3.83 -12.24 6.84
CA ASN A 309 -5.15 -12.72 6.43
C ASN A 309 -5.96 -13.22 7.64
N ARG A 310 -5.34 -14.01 8.52
CA ARG A 310 -5.98 -14.54 9.73
C ARG A 310 -6.25 -13.46 10.78
N LEU A 311 -5.33 -12.51 10.97
CA LEU A 311 -5.50 -11.40 11.90
C LEU A 311 -6.69 -10.50 11.50
N ILE A 312 -6.82 -10.17 10.21
CA ILE A 312 -7.95 -9.39 9.70
C ILE A 312 -9.27 -10.15 9.88
N GLU A 313 -9.27 -11.47 9.63
CA GLU A 313 -10.44 -12.32 9.81
C GLU A 313 -10.89 -12.38 11.28
N GLU A 314 -9.95 -12.53 12.21
CA GLU A 314 -10.25 -12.54 13.65
C GLU A 314 -10.80 -11.19 14.13
N LYS A 315 -10.14 -10.07 13.76
CA LYS A 315 -10.62 -8.71 14.09
C LYS A 315 -12.03 -8.46 13.57
N TRP A 316 -12.30 -8.94 12.35
CA TRP A 316 -13.63 -8.81 11.74
C TRP A 316 -14.71 -9.52 12.55
N GLU A 317 -14.53 -10.80 12.88
CA GLU A 317 -15.53 -11.56 13.64
C GLU A 317 -15.62 -11.08 15.10
N ARG A 318 -14.51 -10.60 15.68
CA ARG A 318 -14.47 -10.17 17.08
C ARG A 318 -15.23 -8.87 17.30
N PHE A 319 -15.05 -7.83 16.46
CA PHE A 319 -15.74 -6.55 16.68
C PHE A 319 -16.26 -5.90 15.40
N ALA A 320 -15.49 -5.91 14.30
CA ALA A 320 -15.77 -5.03 13.17
C ALA A 320 -17.11 -5.39 12.50
N LYS A 321 -17.45 -6.68 12.37
CA LYS A 321 -18.74 -7.13 11.83
C LYS A 321 -19.95 -6.58 12.57
N ARG A 322 -19.88 -6.54 13.91
CA ARG A 322 -20.98 -6.04 14.77
C ARG A 322 -21.11 -4.52 14.67
N MET A 323 -19.99 -3.81 14.69
CA MET A 323 -19.98 -2.35 14.49
C MET A 323 -20.44 -1.96 13.09
N PHE A 324 -19.99 -2.70 12.07
CA PHE A 324 -20.37 -2.48 10.69
C PHE A 324 -21.87 -2.69 10.46
N LEU A 325 -22.44 -3.76 11.03
CA LEU A 325 -23.88 -4.00 10.98
C LEU A 325 -24.67 -2.91 11.71
N PHE A 326 -24.19 -2.45 12.87
CA PHE A 326 -24.81 -1.33 13.57
C PHE A 326 -24.79 -0.05 12.73
N ASN A 327 -23.65 0.28 12.11
CA ASN A 327 -23.52 1.43 11.22
C ASN A 327 -24.43 1.32 9.99
N PHE A 328 -24.61 0.11 9.44
CA PHE A 328 -25.57 -0.15 8.37
C PHE A 328 -27.00 0.19 8.79
N ILE A 329 -27.44 -0.28 9.96
CA ILE A 329 -28.79 -0.01 10.47
C ILE A 329 -28.99 1.49 10.69
N VAL A 330 -28.02 2.17 11.30
CA VAL A 330 -28.07 3.64 11.51
C VAL A 330 -28.15 4.37 10.17
N TYR A 331 -27.39 3.95 9.16
CA TYR A 331 -27.42 4.57 7.83
C TYR A 331 -28.77 4.36 7.13
N VAL A 332 -29.35 3.16 7.20
CA VAL A 332 -30.68 2.89 6.64
C VAL A 332 -31.75 3.74 7.32
N ILE A 333 -31.70 3.91 8.64
CA ILE A 333 -32.60 4.82 9.37
C ILE A 333 -32.42 6.27 8.88
N TYR A 334 -31.17 6.72 8.72
CA TYR A 334 -30.87 8.04 8.16
C TYR A 334 -31.47 8.21 6.75
N LEU A 335 -31.36 7.20 5.87
CA LEU A 335 -31.93 7.23 4.53
C LEU A 335 -33.46 7.35 4.57
N PHE A 336 -34.14 6.56 5.40
CA PHE A 336 -35.59 6.65 5.54
C PHE A 336 -36.03 8.03 6.03
N ILE A 337 -35.35 8.59 7.03
CA ILE A 337 -35.62 9.97 7.50
C ILE A 337 -35.38 10.98 6.37
N PHE A 338 -34.29 10.84 5.62
CA PHE A 338 -33.98 11.75 4.52
C PHE A 338 -35.01 11.68 3.38
N THR A 339 -35.46 10.47 3.02
CA THR A 339 -36.56 10.30 2.05
C THR A 339 -37.88 10.88 2.55
N ALA A 340 -38.20 10.69 3.84
CA ALA A 340 -39.43 11.23 4.42
C ALA A 340 -39.42 12.77 4.42
N VAL A 341 -38.28 13.39 4.72
CA VAL A 341 -38.08 14.84 4.64
C VAL A 341 -38.23 15.35 3.20
N ALA A 342 -37.66 14.64 2.23
CA ALA A 342 -37.79 15.00 0.82
C ALA A 342 -39.23 14.86 0.30
N PHE A 343 -39.95 13.81 0.72
CA PHE A 343 -41.33 13.53 0.30
C PHE A 343 -42.35 14.45 0.96
N HIS A 344 -42.22 14.72 2.26
CA HIS A 344 -43.13 15.60 3.01
C HIS A 344 -42.76 17.09 2.91
N ARG A 345 -41.88 17.45 1.98
CA ARG A 345 -41.61 18.84 1.67
C ARG A 345 -42.92 19.52 1.28
N GLU A 346 -43.26 20.60 1.96
CA GLU A 346 -44.37 21.44 1.55
C GLU A 346 -44.02 22.03 0.18
N GLU A 347 -44.69 21.57 -0.88
CA GLU A 347 -44.66 22.27 -2.16
C GLU A 347 -45.16 23.68 -1.90
N GLY A 348 -44.32 24.70 -2.15
CA GLY A 348 -44.63 26.11 -1.95
C GLY A 348 -45.72 26.62 -2.88
N LYS A 349 -46.91 26.01 -2.82
CA LYS A 349 -48.13 26.42 -3.50
C LYS A 349 -49.21 26.59 -2.45
N ASP A 350 -49.23 27.76 -1.82
CA ASP A 350 -50.47 28.21 -1.20
C ASP A 350 -51.44 28.53 -2.35
N PHE A 351 -52.41 27.65 -2.58
CA PHE A 351 -53.41 27.78 -3.64
C PHE A 351 -54.36 28.98 -3.44
N SER A 352 -54.25 29.71 -2.32
CA SER A 352 -55.12 30.84 -2.00
C SER A 352 -54.59 32.20 -2.50
N ASN A 353 -53.28 32.36 -2.69
CA ASN A 353 -52.67 33.59 -3.19
C ASN A 353 -51.59 33.17 -4.20
N ASN A 354 -51.71 33.58 -5.46
CA ASN A 354 -50.75 33.33 -6.57
C ASN A 354 -49.36 33.94 -6.33
N GLN A 355 -48.71 33.63 -5.22
CA GLN A 355 -47.41 34.11 -4.83
C GLN A 355 -46.56 32.89 -4.46
N SER A 356 -45.60 32.57 -5.34
CA SER A 356 -44.57 31.56 -5.07
C SER A 356 -43.79 32.00 -3.84
N LEU A 357 -44.02 31.35 -2.71
CA LEU A 357 -43.28 31.64 -1.48
C LEU A 357 -41.82 31.23 -1.74
N LYS A 358 -40.92 32.21 -1.77
CA LYS A 358 -39.48 31.93 -1.87
C LYS A 358 -39.01 31.25 -0.59
N PRO A 359 -38.14 30.23 -0.66
CA PRO A 359 -37.52 29.66 0.53
C PRO A 359 -36.77 30.77 1.30
N PRO A 360 -36.69 30.71 2.64
CA PRO A 360 -37.08 29.62 3.54
C PRO A 360 -38.58 29.62 3.94
N PHE A 361 -39.15 28.42 4.05
CA PHE A 361 -40.54 28.24 4.46
C PHE A 361 -40.68 28.28 5.98
N ARG A 362 -41.70 28.99 6.49
CA ARG A 362 -42.00 29.01 7.93
C ARG A 362 -42.67 27.70 8.33
N TYR A 363 -42.08 26.96 9.27
CA TYR A 363 -42.69 25.75 9.81
C TYR A 363 -44.06 26.07 10.43
N LYS A 364 -45.10 25.34 10.01
CA LYS A 364 -46.44 25.43 10.62
C LYS A 364 -46.37 24.94 12.07
N ASN A 365 -47.08 25.59 12.99
CA ASN A 365 -47.14 25.25 14.43
C ASN A 365 -47.90 23.94 14.74
N ASN A 366 -47.90 22.97 13.82
CA ASN A 366 -48.55 21.67 13.94
C ASN A 366 -47.53 20.59 14.33
N SER A 367 -48.01 19.46 14.88
CA SER A 367 -47.18 18.28 15.19
C SER A 367 -46.36 17.80 13.98
N LYS A 368 -46.93 17.89 12.77
CA LYS A 368 -46.25 17.58 11.50
C LYS A 368 -45.08 18.53 11.19
N GLY A 369 -45.21 19.82 11.54
CA GLY A 369 -44.15 20.82 11.33
C GLY A 369 -42.95 20.57 12.25
N TYR A 370 -43.18 20.21 13.51
CA TYR A 370 -42.11 19.81 14.43
C TYR A 370 -41.39 18.53 13.97
N LEU A 371 -42.11 17.55 13.43
CA LEU A 371 -41.50 16.33 12.87
C LEU A 371 -40.63 16.61 11.64
N LEU A 372 -41.04 17.55 10.78
CA LEU A 372 -40.24 17.96 9.62
C LEU A 372 -38.97 18.69 10.09
N LEU A 373 -39.09 19.59 11.06
CA LEU A 373 -37.95 20.30 11.66
C LEU A 373 -36.94 19.32 12.28
N THR A 374 -37.40 18.33 13.04
CA THR A 374 -36.50 17.31 13.61
C THR A 374 -35.81 16.48 12.53
N GLY A 375 -36.53 16.14 11.45
CA GLY A 375 -35.94 15.48 10.28
C GLY A 375 -34.84 16.31 9.59
N HIS A 376 -35.07 17.62 9.42
CA HIS A 376 -34.04 18.53 8.88
C HIS A 376 -32.80 18.63 9.79
N ILE A 377 -32.99 18.66 11.12
CA ILE A 377 -31.88 18.67 12.07
C ILE A 377 -31.07 17.37 11.99
N ILE A 378 -31.73 16.22 11.93
CA ILE A 378 -31.04 14.92 11.83
C ILE A 378 -30.28 14.81 10.51
N THR A 379 -30.89 15.23 9.39
CA THR A 379 -30.27 15.15 8.07
C THR A 379 -29.07 16.08 7.91
N THR A 380 -29.15 17.31 8.46
CA THR A 380 -28.04 18.27 8.49
C THR A 380 -26.88 17.79 9.38
N ILE A 381 -27.16 17.23 10.57
CA ILE A 381 -26.13 16.64 11.43
C ILE A 381 -25.45 15.46 10.73
N GLY A 382 -26.22 14.57 10.08
CA GLY A 382 -25.68 13.45 9.31
C GLY A 382 -24.78 13.91 8.15
N ALA A 383 -25.21 14.92 7.39
CA ALA A 383 -24.41 15.49 6.30
C ALA A 383 -23.11 16.13 6.81
N LEU A 384 -23.15 16.85 7.93
CA LEU A 384 -21.95 17.41 8.55
C LEU A 384 -20.99 16.31 9.03
N TYR A 385 -21.51 15.22 9.60
CA TYR A 385 -20.69 14.06 9.98
C TYR A 385 -19.99 13.45 8.76
N PHE A 386 -20.70 13.23 7.65
CA PHE A 386 -20.09 12.72 6.42
C PHE A 386 -19.06 13.68 5.82
N LEU A 387 -19.30 15.00 5.91
CA LEU A 387 -18.36 16.01 5.45
C LEU A 387 -17.05 16.01 6.27
N ILE A 388 -17.17 16.00 7.60
CA ILE A 388 -16.00 15.96 8.50
C ILE A 388 -15.22 14.65 8.30
N ARG A 389 -15.92 13.52 8.23
CA ARG A 389 -15.31 12.22 7.98
C ARG A 389 -14.59 12.19 6.63
N GLY A 390 -15.24 12.63 5.56
CA GLY A 390 -14.61 12.72 4.24
C GLY A 390 -13.39 13.64 4.21
N LEU A 391 -13.41 14.75 4.95
CA LEU A 391 -12.25 15.65 5.07
C LEU A 391 -11.08 14.99 5.80
N ILE A 392 -11.36 14.28 6.91
CA ILE A 392 -10.34 13.52 7.66
C ILE A 392 -9.73 12.43 6.76
N ASP A 393 -10.56 11.71 6.02
CA ASP A 393 -10.12 10.63 5.13
C ASP A 393 -9.27 11.17 3.97
N MET A 394 -9.64 12.32 3.39
CA MET A 394 -8.83 13.00 2.36
C MET A 394 -7.49 13.51 2.90
N LEU A 395 -7.47 14.09 4.11
CA LEU A 395 -6.23 14.56 4.74
C LEU A 395 -5.29 13.41 5.08
N ARG A 396 -5.84 12.27 5.53
CA ARG A 396 -5.05 11.07 5.89
C ARG A 396 -4.47 10.37 4.67
N LYS A 397 -5.28 10.17 3.63
CA LYS A 397 -4.89 9.36 2.47
C LYS A 397 -4.03 10.14 1.44
N ARG A 398 -3.70 11.43 1.68
CA ARG A 398 -2.97 12.37 0.78
C ARG A 398 -2.87 11.85 -0.66
N PRO A 399 -3.95 11.97 -1.44
CA PRO A 399 -4.10 11.09 -2.57
C PRO A 399 -3.36 11.55 -3.84
N GLY A 400 -2.75 10.59 -4.51
CA GLY A 400 -2.61 10.62 -5.97
C GLY A 400 -3.97 10.38 -6.65
N PHE A 401 -4.20 11.01 -7.80
CA PHE A 401 -5.51 10.96 -8.50
C PHE A 401 -5.89 9.54 -8.98
N GLN A 402 -4.89 8.70 -9.31
CA GLN A 402 -5.13 7.34 -9.82
C GLN A 402 -5.53 6.34 -8.73
N SER A 403 -4.94 6.42 -7.53
CA SER A 403 -5.27 5.50 -6.43
C SER A 403 -6.65 5.78 -5.82
N LEU A 404 -7.08 7.05 -5.81
CA LEU A 404 -8.40 7.46 -5.36
C LEU A 404 -9.55 6.81 -6.14
N LEU A 405 -9.43 6.72 -7.45
CA LEU A 405 -10.50 6.24 -8.31
C LEU A 405 -10.70 4.72 -8.19
N ILE A 406 -9.63 3.97 -7.88
CA ILE A 406 -9.67 2.51 -7.82
C ILE A 406 -9.97 2.03 -6.39
N ASP A 407 -9.32 2.59 -5.38
CA ASP A 407 -9.46 2.10 -3.99
C ASP A 407 -10.44 2.92 -3.15
N GLY A 408 -10.66 4.20 -3.47
CA GLY A 408 -11.37 5.18 -2.63
C GLY A 408 -12.74 5.66 -3.12
N TYR A 409 -13.23 5.19 -4.28
CA TYR A 409 -14.43 5.76 -4.92
C TYR A 409 -15.65 5.84 -3.99
N THR A 410 -15.88 4.84 -3.13
CA THR A 410 -17.01 4.89 -2.18
C THR A 410 -16.91 6.03 -1.18
N ASP A 411 -15.71 6.32 -0.68
CA ASP A 411 -15.50 7.38 0.29
C ASP A 411 -15.68 8.74 -0.39
N GLN A 412 -15.24 8.83 -1.65
CA GLN A 412 -15.49 10.00 -2.51
C GLN A 412 -16.97 10.21 -2.78
N LEU A 413 -17.77 9.15 -2.96
CA LEU A 413 -19.21 9.29 -3.14
C LEU A 413 -19.92 9.80 -1.87
N PHE A 414 -19.51 9.37 -0.68
CA PHE A 414 -20.02 9.94 0.57
C PHE A 414 -19.63 11.41 0.73
N PHE A 415 -18.41 11.77 0.34
CA PHE A 415 -17.96 13.16 0.32
C PHE A 415 -18.74 14.01 -0.69
N LEU A 416 -18.94 13.50 -1.91
CA LEU A 416 -19.72 14.16 -2.95
C LEU A 416 -21.17 14.37 -2.52
N GLN A 417 -21.79 13.37 -1.87
CA GLN A 417 -23.12 13.50 -1.28
C GLN A 417 -23.15 14.64 -0.25
N ALA A 418 -22.16 14.73 0.64
CA ALA A 418 -22.11 15.78 1.65
C ALA A 418 -21.93 17.18 1.04
N VAL A 419 -21.12 17.31 -0.01
CA VAL A 419 -20.94 18.55 -0.77
C VAL A 419 -22.23 18.96 -1.49
N LEU A 420 -22.93 18.03 -2.15
CA LEU A 420 -24.22 18.30 -2.79
C LEU A 420 -25.28 18.74 -1.78
N PHE A 421 -25.30 18.14 -0.58
CA PHE A 421 -26.19 18.56 0.50
C PHE A 421 -25.85 19.96 1.01
N LEU A 422 -24.56 20.29 1.14
CA LEU A 422 -24.13 21.64 1.52
C LEU A 422 -24.54 22.68 0.47
N ALA A 423 -24.37 22.36 -0.81
CA ALA A 423 -24.83 23.21 -1.92
C ALA A 423 -26.35 23.42 -1.87
N CYS A 424 -27.12 22.37 -1.60
CA CYS A 424 -28.56 22.46 -1.38
C CYS A 424 -28.91 23.39 -0.20
N ALA A 425 -28.20 23.28 0.93
CA ALA A 425 -28.43 24.14 2.08
C ALA A 425 -28.14 25.62 1.75
N LEU A 426 -27.04 25.90 1.04
CA LEU A 426 -26.68 27.25 0.61
C LEU A 426 -27.73 27.85 -0.34
N LEU A 427 -28.16 27.09 -1.35
CA LEU A 427 -29.20 27.53 -2.30
C LEU A 427 -30.55 27.78 -1.59
N TYR A 428 -30.88 26.97 -0.59
CA TYR A 428 -32.06 27.18 0.25
C TYR A 428 -31.97 28.48 1.05
N PHE A 429 -30.80 28.81 1.60
CA PHE A 429 -30.58 30.09 2.30
C PHE A 429 -30.63 31.30 1.36
N PHE A 430 -30.19 31.15 0.11
CA PHE A 430 -30.28 32.21 -0.91
C PHE A 430 -31.67 32.35 -1.53
N GLY A 431 -32.64 31.52 -1.14
CA GLY A 431 -34.01 31.60 -1.64
C GLY A 431 -34.17 31.17 -3.10
N GLN A 432 -33.27 30.34 -3.62
CA GLN A 432 -33.28 29.85 -5.01
C GLN A 432 -34.00 28.50 -5.09
N ASP A 433 -34.96 28.35 -6.02
CA ASP A 433 -35.73 27.11 -6.21
C ASP A 433 -34.89 25.94 -6.77
N GLU A 434 -33.69 26.23 -7.30
CA GLU A 434 -32.75 25.23 -7.83
C GLU A 434 -32.24 24.24 -6.77
N TYR A 435 -32.37 24.56 -5.47
CA TYR A 435 -31.96 23.67 -4.38
C TYR A 435 -32.62 22.29 -4.46
N VAL A 436 -33.83 22.22 -5.06
CA VAL A 436 -34.58 20.97 -5.27
C VAL A 436 -33.80 19.99 -6.15
N ALA A 437 -33.16 20.47 -7.21
CA ALA A 437 -32.38 19.63 -8.11
C ALA A 437 -31.19 19.00 -7.37
N CYS A 438 -30.44 19.82 -6.62
CA CYS A 438 -29.34 19.34 -5.78
C CYS A 438 -29.82 18.34 -4.71
N LEU A 439 -30.99 18.58 -4.11
CA LEU A 439 -31.58 17.68 -3.12
C LEU A 439 -31.91 16.31 -3.70
N VAL A 440 -32.53 16.25 -4.89
CA VAL A 440 -32.89 14.99 -5.55
C VAL A 440 -31.64 14.22 -5.97
N LEU A 441 -30.63 14.90 -6.51
CA LEU A 441 -29.35 14.28 -6.84
C LEU A 441 -28.65 13.75 -5.59
N CYS A 442 -28.65 14.52 -4.50
CA CYS A 442 -28.13 14.08 -3.22
C CYS A 442 -28.86 12.83 -2.72
N LEU A 443 -30.20 12.81 -2.80
CA LEU A 443 -31.02 11.67 -2.36
C LEU A 443 -30.74 10.41 -3.17
N ALA A 444 -30.70 10.53 -4.50
CA ALA A 444 -30.37 9.42 -5.39
C ALA A 444 -28.98 8.87 -5.07
N LEU A 445 -28.00 9.76 -4.88
CA LEU A 445 -26.64 9.36 -4.52
C LEU A 445 -26.57 8.68 -3.15
N SER A 446 -27.34 9.14 -2.15
CA SER A 446 -27.44 8.51 -0.83
C SER A 446 -27.93 7.05 -0.90
N TRP A 447 -28.89 6.76 -1.78
CA TRP A 447 -29.36 5.38 -2.00
C TRP A 447 -28.31 4.52 -2.73
N VAL A 448 -27.60 5.07 -3.71
CA VAL A 448 -26.47 4.37 -4.35
C VAL A 448 -25.38 4.05 -3.33
N ASN A 449 -25.11 4.96 -2.39
CA ASN A 449 -24.15 4.77 -1.30
C ASN A 449 -24.51 3.61 -0.36
N LEU A 450 -25.74 3.08 -0.40
CA LEU A 450 -26.10 1.86 0.31
C LEU A 450 -25.28 0.65 -0.17
N LEU A 451 -24.84 0.63 -1.43
CA LEU A 451 -24.00 -0.42 -2.00
C LEU A 451 -22.66 -0.56 -1.27
N TYR A 452 -22.18 0.48 -0.58
CA TYR A 452 -20.98 0.38 0.27
C TYR A 452 -21.10 -0.75 1.31
N PHE A 453 -22.29 -0.94 1.88
CA PHE A 453 -22.50 -1.93 2.95
C PHE A 453 -22.48 -3.39 2.46
N SER A 454 -22.53 -3.61 1.14
CA SER A 454 -22.37 -4.94 0.55
C SER A 454 -21.01 -5.59 0.89
N ARG A 455 -19.98 -4.77 1.14
CA ARG A 455 -18.60 -5.19 1.44
C ARG A 455 -18.48 -6.13 2.63
N GLY A 456 -19.41 -6.04 3.59
CA GLY A 456 -19.39 -6.86 4.80
C GLY A 456 -19.67 -8.35 4.55
N SER A 457 -20.26 -8.69 3.40
CA SER A 457 -20.50 -10.07 2.99
C SER A 457 -19.53 -10.46 1.86
N LYS A 458 -19.05 -11.71 1.88
CA LYS A 458 -18.09 -12.19 0.87
C LYS A 458 -18.68 -12.18 -0.54
N ASN A 459 -19.85 -12.77 -0.73
CA ASN A 459 -20.45 -12.91 -2.06
C ASN A 459 -20.83 -11.53 -2.64
N MET A 460 -21.59 -10.71 -1.90
CA MET A 460 -22.01 -9.40 -2.39
C MET A 460 -20.82 -8.43 -2.52
N GLY A 461 -19.83 -8.52 -1.62
CA GLY A 461 -18.64 -7.69 -1.67
C GLY A 461 -17.82 -7.92 -2.93
N ILE A 462 -17.65 -9.17 -3.36
CA ILE A 462 -16.96 -9.52 -4.62
C ILE A 462 -17.73 -8.92 -5.81
N TYR A 463 -19.06 -9.09 -5.86
CA TYR A 463 -19.87 -8.50 -6.93
C TYR A 463 -19.79 -6.97 -6.97
N ASN A 464 -19.78 -6.31 -5.81
CA ASN A 464 -19.67 -4.86 -5.74
C ASN A 464 -18.32 -4.35 -6.27
N VAL A 465 -17.22 -5.06 -5.97
CA VAL A 465 -15.90 -4.75 -6.55
C VAL A 465 -15.90 -4.92 -8.08
N MET A 466 -16.55 -5.96 -8.59
CA MET A 466 -16.68 -6.19 -10.03
C MET A 466 -17.47 -5.06 -10.70
N ILE A 467 -18.62 -4.65 -10.13
CA ILE A 467 -19.42 -3.52 -10.64
C ILE A 467 -18.58 -2.24 -10.67
N GLN A 468 -17.84 -1.95 -9.60
CA GLN A 468 -16.99 -0.76 -9.53
C GLN A 468 -15.95 -0.74 -10.66
N LYS A 469 -15.20 -1.83 -10.84
CA LYS A 469 -14.17 -1.92 -11.89
C LYS A 469 -14.77 -1.85 -13.29
N MET A 470 -15.91 -2.50 -13.51
CA MET A 470 -16.59 -2.49 -14.79
C MET A 470 -17.07 -1.07 -15.17
N VAL A 471 -17.65 -0.33 -14.22
CA VAL A 471 -18.15 1.04 -14.44
C VAL A 471 -17.00 2.02 -14.69
N LEU A 472 -15.95 2.01 -13.86
CA LEU A 472 -14.84 2.99 -13.98
C LEU A 472 -13.91 2.70 -15.17
N GLY A 473 -13.66 1.42 -15.46
CA GLY A 473 -12.72 1.00 -16.50
C GLY A 473 -13.34 0.97 -17.89
N GLU A 474 -14.42 0.19 -18.05
CA GLU A 474 -14.94 -0.21 -19.36
C GLU A 474 -16.06 0.72 -19.86
N ILE A 475 -17.01 1.09 -18.97
CA ILE A 475 -18.09 2.02 -19.37
C ILE A 475 -17.54 3.38 -19.77
N ARG A 476 -16.44 3.87 -19.18
CA ARG A 476 -15.82 5.13 -19.59
C ARG A 476 -15.31 5.11 -21.04
N ARG A 477 -14.64 4.04 -21.46
CA ARG A 477 -14.12 3.90 -22.84
C ARG A 477 -15.28 3.85 -23.84
N PHE A 478 -16.31 3.10 -23.48
CA PHE A 478 -17.57 3.03 -24.20
C PHE A 478 -18.26 4.40 -24.31
N LEU A 479 -18.35 5.15 -23.21
CA LEU A 479 -18.99 6.46 -23.16
C LEU A 479 -18.33 7.44 -24.13
N VAL A 480 -17.00 7.39 -24.30
CA VAL A 480 -16.29 8.26 -25.26
C VAL A 480 -16.74 7.97 -26.69
N VAL A 481 -16.79 6.70 -27.10
CA VAL A 481 -17.27 6.31 -28.43
C VAL A 481 -18.73 6.71 -28.62
N TYR A 482 -19.57 6.45 -27.61
CA TYR A 482 -20.98 6.84 -27.63
C TYR A 482 -21.18 8.36 -27.76
N MET A 483 -20.40 9.17 -27.04
CA MET A 483 -20.49 10.64 -27.11
C MET A 483 -20.13 11.20 -28.50
N VAL A 484 -19.17 10.59 -29.21
CA VAL A 484 -18.85 10.98 -30.59
C VAL A 484 -20.05 10.76 -31.51
N PHE A 485 -20.70 9.60 -31.39
CA PHE A 485 -21.93 9.32 -32.15
C PHE A 485 -23.08 10.24 -31.74
N LEU A 486 -23.32 10.40 -30.45
CA LEU A 486 -24.42 11.23 -29.94
C LEU A 486 -24.30 12.69 -30.41
N ILE A 487 -23.11 13.30 -30.30
CA ILE A 487 -22.88 14.68 -30.73
C ILE A 487 -22.95 14.79 -32.26
N GLY A 488 -22.37 13.83 -32.99
CA GLY A 488 -22.36 13.83 -34.46
C GLY A 488 -23.76 13.71 -35.07
N PHE A 489 -24.57 12.76 -34.59
CA PHE A 489 -25.95 12.60 -35.04
C PHE A 489 -26.86 13.73 -34.55
N SER A 490 -26.62 14.28 -33.35
CA SER A 490 -27.33 15.46 -32.86
C SER A 490 -27.11 16.67 -33.76
N ALA A 491 -25.86 16.95 -34.18
CA ALA A 491 -25.56 18.01 -35.13
C ALA A 491 -26.29 17.81 -36.47
N ALA A 492 -26.31 16.57 -37.00
CA ALA A 492 -27.02 16.26 -38.24
C ALA A 492 -28.54 16.46 -38.15
N VAL A 493 -29.16 16.03 -37.04
CA VAL A 493 -30.58 16.23 -36.79
C VAL A 493 -30.92 17.71 -36.63
N VAL A 494 -30.11 18.48 -35.90
CA VAL A 494 -30.31 19.94 -35.76
C VAL A 494 -30.25 20.63 -37.12
N THR A 495 -29.30 20.27 -37.99
CA THR A 495 -29.21 20.87 -39.33
C THR A 495 -30.38 20.52 -40.23
N LEU A 496 -31.01 19.36 -40.04
CA LEU A 496 -32.18 18.93 -40.81
C LEU A 496 -33.47 19.64 -40.33
N LEU A 497 -33.52 19.98 -39.04
CA LEU A 497 -34.66 20.62 -38.36
C LEU A 497 -34.58 22.15 -38.35
N ASP A 498 -33.55 22.75 -38.97
CA ASP A 498 -33.45 24.21 -39.09
C ASP A 498 -34.48 24.70 -40.11
N GLU A 499 -35.65 25.09 -39.63
CA GLU A 499 -36.65 25.78 -40.44
C GLU A 499 -36.10 27.11 -40.92
N GLY A 500 -36.01 27.23 -42.25
CA GLY A 500 -35.91 28.51 -42.93
C GLY A 500 -37.00 29.45 -42.40
N SER A 501 -36.58 30.67 -42.10
CA SER A 501 -37.39 31.83 -41.73
C SER A 501 -38.74 31.90 -42.49
N ILE A 502 -39.82 31.43 -41.87
CA ILE A 502 -41.18 31.77 -42.31
C ILE A 502 -41.93 32.37 -41.11
N SER A 503 -42.02 33.70 -41.19
CA SER A 503 -42.96 34.63 -40.56
C SER A 503 -43.11 34.61 -39.03
N GLU A 504 -42.54 35.66 -38.42
CA GLU A 504 -43.21 36.42 -37.38
C GLU A 504 -44.67 36.70 -37.78
N GLN A 505 -45.65 36.16 -37.05
CA GLN A 505 -46.88 36.89 -36.73
C GLN A 505 -47.77 36.12 -35.73
N SER A 506 -48.05 36.80 -34.61
CA SER A 506 -49.19 36.64 -33.67
C SER A 506 -49.30 35.29 -32.94
N SER A 507 -49.61 35.19 -31.65
CA SER A 507 -50.26 36.11 -30.71
C SER A 507 -50.00 35.61 -29.28
N SER A 508 -50.02 36.56 -28.35
CA SER A 508 -50.20 36.38 -26.92
C SER A 508 -51.35 35.41 -26.58
N GLU A 509 -51.04 34.28 -25.94
CA GLU A 509 -51.82 33.69 -24.85
C GLU A 509 -51.01 32.55 -24.20
N GLY A 510 -51.03 32.50 -22.87
CA GLY A 510 -50.14 31.68 -22.06
C GLY A 510 -50.37 30.18 -22.21
N HIS A 511 -49.61 29.54 -23.09
CA HIS A 511 -49.37 28.11 -23.08
C HIS A 511 -47.87 27.86 -23.34
N CYS A 512 -47.27 27.00 -22.53
CA CYS A 512 -45.86 26.64 -22.57
C CYS A 512 -45.40 26.38 -24.01
N THR A 513 -44.50 27.23 -24.51
CA THR A 513 -43.80 26.99 -25.77
C THR A 513 -43.03 25.68 -25.64
N LYS A 514 -43.44 24.64 -26.38
CA LYS A 514 -42.63 23.43 -26.50
C LYS A 514 -41.28 23.83 -27.10
N PRO A 515 -40.15 23.50 -26.46
CA PRO A 515 -38.84 23.85 -27.00
C PRO A 515 -38.68 23.22 -28.39
N SER A 516 -38.48 24.05 -29.40
CA SER A 516 -38.17 23.62 -30.76
C SER A 516 -36.71 23.14 -30.82
N PHE A 517 -36.41 22.16 -31.68
CA PHE A 517 -35.12 21.48 -31.86
C PHE A 517 -33.93 22.37 -32.32
N LYS A 518 -34.05 23.71 -32.24
CA LYS A 518 -32.97 24.64 -32.56
C LYS A 518 -31.77 24.56 -31.63
N SER A 519 -31.94 24.06 -30.40
CA SER A 519 -30.85 23.91 -29.45
C SER A 519 -30.23 22.52 -29.54
N ILE A 520 -28.93 22.45 -29.88
CA ILE A 520 -28.16 21.21 -29.92
C ILE A 520 -28.24 20.45 -28.59
N TYR A 521 -28.37 21.14 -27.46
CA TYR A 521 -28.52 20.52 -26.14
C TYR A 521 -29.83 19.73 -26.03
N TYR A 522 -30.93 20.31 -26.51
CA TYR A 522 -32.25 19.69 -26.45
C TYR A 522 -32.33 18.47 -27.37
N THR A 523 -31.86 18.60 -28.61
CA THR A 523 -31.79 17.49 -29.59
C THR A 523 -30.89 16.35 -29.10
N THR A 524 -29.76 16.68 -28.46
CA THR A 524 -28.86 15.69 -27.85
C THR A 524 -29.58 14.91 -26.73
N LEU A 525 -30.35 15.58 -25.87
CA LEU A 525 -31.12 14.93 -24.82
C LEU A 525 -32.24 14.05 -25.38
N GLU A 526 -32.91 14.47 -26.44
CA GLU A 526 -33.93 13.64 -27.08
C GLU A 526 -33.33 12.39 -27.75
N LEU A 527 -32.24 12.54 -28.50
CA LEU A 527 -31.52 11.39 -29.07
C LEU A 527 -31.00 10.43 -27.99
N PHE A 528 -30.61 10.96 -26.82
CA PHE A 528 -30.27 10.16 -25.66
C PHE A 528 -31.48 9.40 -25.10
N LYS A 529 -32.65 10.06 -24.97
CA LYS A 529 -33.91 9.39 -24.59
C LYS A 529 -34.29 8.29 -25.58
N PHE A 530 -34.10 8.51 -26.89
CA PHE A 530 -34.32 7.49 -27.92
C PHE A 530 -33.43 6.26 -27.71
N THR A 531 -32.15 6.43 -27.36
CA THR A 531 -31.26 5.28 -27.10
C THR A 531 -31.62 4.44 -25.88
N ILE A 532 -32.29 5.05 -24.89
CA ILE A 532 -32.80 4.32 -23.71
C ILE A 532 -34.15 3.64 -24.03
N GLY A 533 -34.84 4.07 -25.09
CA GLY A 533 -36.17 3.59 -25.47
C GLY A 533 -37.33 4.45 -24.92
N MET A 534 -37.05 5.68 -24.47
CA MET A 534 -38.04 6.63 -23.94
C MET A 534 -38.30 7.81 -24.90
N GLY A 535 -37.92 7.71 -26.17
CA GLY A 535 -38.14 8.80 -27.13
C GLY A 535 -39.52 8.75 -27.75
N ASP A 536 -40.26 9.85 -27.66
CA ASP A 536 -41.55 10.02 -28.33
C ASP A 536 -41.35 10.60 -29.74
N LEU A 537 -41.94 9.92 -30.74
CA LEU A 537 -41.91 10.34 -32.14
C LEU A 537 -43.03 11.36 -32.49
N GLU A 538 -43.89 11.70 -31.54
CA GLU A 538 -45.15 12.47 -31.73
C GLU A 538 -44.97 13.92 -32.22
N PHE A 539 -43.74 14.40 -32.48
CA PHE A 539 -43.46 15.80 -32.81
C PHE A 539 -42.88 16.04 -34.21
N THR A 540 -42.95 15.03 -35.11
CA THR A 540 -42.27 15.08 -36.42
C THR A 540 -43.15 15.46 -37.62
N ASP A 541 -44.47 15.62 -37.43
CA ASP A 541 -45.42 15.92 -38.52
C ASP A 541 -45.28 17.33 -39.15
N GLN A 542 -44.38 18.18 -38.64
CA GLN A 542 -44.27 19.60 -39.03
C GLN A 542 -43.10 19.94 -39.98
N TYR A 543 -42.24 18.98 -40.39
CA TYR A 543 -41.00 19.28 -41.11
C TYR A 543 -40.97 18.78 -42.57
N GLN A 544 -40.30 19.55 -43.44
CA GLN A 544 -40.23 19.30 -44.90
C GLN A 544 -39.52 18.00 -45.30
N TYR A 545 -38.53 17.55 -44.53
CA TYR A 545 -37.69 16.37 -44.86
C TYR A 545 -37.90 15.22 -43.86
N ILE A 546 -39.16 14.86 -43.62
CA ILE A 546 -39.54 13.83 -42.64
C ILE A 546 -38.92 12.45 -42.95
N GLU A 547 -38.82 12.09 -44.23
CA GLU A 547 -38.24 10.82 -44.67
C GLU A 547 -36.75 10.71 -44.34
N VAL A 548 -35.98 11.79 -44.55
CA VAL A 548 -34.55 11.83 -44.24
C VAL A 548 -34.32 11.75 -42.73
N PHE A 549 -35.21 12.36 -41.95
CA PHE A 549 -35.18 12.29 -40.50
C PHE A 549 -35.36 10.85 -40.00
N TYR A 550 -36.38 10.13 -40.49
CA TYR A 550 -36.59 8.74 -40.08
C TYR A 550 -35.44 7.82 -40.51
N VAL A 551 -34.89 8.00 -41.71
CA VAL A 551 -33.73 7.23 -42.17
C VAL A 551 -32.51 7.47 -41.26
N LEU A 552 -32.24 8.73 -40.91
CA LEU A 552 -31.12 9.09 -40.04
C LEU A 552 -31.30 8.59 -38.60
N LEU A 553 -32.54 8.62 -38.08
CA LEU A 553 -32.88 8.10 -36.77
C LEU A 553 -32.76 6.56 -36.72
N ILE A 554 -33.26 5.85 -37.74
CA ILE A 554 -33.12 4.39 -37.83
C ILE A 554 -31.65 4.01 -37.95
N LEU A 555 -30.88 4.70 -38.79
CA LEU A 555 -29.44 4.48 -38.91
C LEU A 555 -28.73 4.69 -37.58
N TYR A 556 -29.06 5.76 -36.84
CA TYR A 556 -28.55 6.02 -35.50
C TYR A 556 -28.91 4.89 -34.53
N ILE A 557 -30.18 4.48 -34.44
CA ILE A 557 -30.62 3.42 -33.53
C ILE A 557 -29.94 2.09 -33.87
N VAL A 558 -29.84 1.73 -35.16
CA VAL A 558 -29.19 0.48 -35.58
C VAL A 558 -27.69 0.52 -35.30
N MET A 559 -27.00 1.59 -35.70
CA MET A 559 -25.55 1.72 -35.46
C MET A 559 -25.23 1.76 -33.97
N THR A 560 -25.99 2.53 -33.18
CA THR A 560 -25.82 2.54 -31.72
C THR A 560 -26.19 1.18 -31.12
N TYR A 561 -27.34 0.59 -31.39
CA TYR A 561 -27.71 -0.68 -30.77
C TYR A 561 -26.76 -1.84 -31.12
N ILE A 562 -26.35 -1.96 -32.40
CA ILE A 562 -25.43 -3.01 -32.86
C ILE A 562 -24.02 -2.79 -32.30
N LEU A 563 -23.50 -1.56 -32.32
CA LEU A 563 -22.16 -1.28 -31.77
C LEU A 563 -22.14 -1.34 -30.25
N LEU A 564 -23.17 -0.77 -29.59
CA LEU A 564 -23.21 -0.63 -28.14
C LEU A 564 -23.37 -1.99 -27.46
N LEU A 565 -24.26 -2.87 -27.92
CA LEU A 565 -24.43 -4.18 -27.27
C LEU A 565 -23.30 -5.14 -27.59
N ASN A 566 -22.89 -5.26 -28.85
CA ASN A 566 -21.91 -6.29 -29.23
C ASN A 566 -20.52 -5.98 -28.67
N MET A 567 -20.08 -4.72 -28.66
CA MET A 567 -18.79 -4.36 -28.05
C MET A 567 -18.84 -4.40 -26.52
N LEU A 568 -19.93 -3.92 -25.89
CA LEU A 568 -20.05 -3.92 -24.43
C LEU A 568 -20.10 -5.34 -23.86
N ILE A 569 -20.87 -6.24 -24.48
CA ILE A 569 -20.99 -7.64 -24.03
C ILE A 569 -19.66 -8.38 -24.19
N ALA A 570 -18.97 -8.19 -25.33
CA ALA A 570 -17.68 -8.83 -25.59
C ALA A 570 -16.60 -8.37 -24.58
N LEU A 571 -16.50 -7.06 -24.34
CA LEU A 571 -15.54 -6.50 -23.37
C LEU A 571 -15.90 -6.87 -21.93
N MET A 572 -17.20 -6.93 -21.59
CA MET A 572 -17.65 -7.32 -20.26
C MET A 572 -17.33 -8.79 -19.95
N ASN A 573 -17.61 -9.72 -20.87
CA ASN A 573 -17.39 -11.15 -20.62
C ASN A 573 -15.91 -11.49 -20.43
N GLN A 574 -15.03 -10.99 -21.30
CA GLN A 574 -13.58 -11.24 -21.16
C GLN A 574 -13.04 -10.66 -19.85
N ARG A 575 -13.48 -9.45 -19.48
CA ARG A 575 -13.01 -8.79 -18.26
C ARG A 575 -13.55 -9.42 -16.99
N VAL A 576 -14.78 -9.93 -16.98
CA VAL A 576 -15.37 -10.56 -15.79
C VAL A 576 -14.57 -11.80 -15.36
N GLU A 577 -14.09 -12.60 -16.31
CA GLU A 577 -13.30 -13.80 -16.02
C GLU A 577 -11.94 -13.45 -15.41
N GLU A 578 -11.18 -12.56 -16.06
CA GLU A 578 -9.89 -12.04 -15.56
C GLU A 578 -10.05 -11.34 -14.20
N MET A 579 -11.11 -10.53 -14.03
CA MET A 579 -11.37 -9.76 -12.81
C MET A 579 -11.83 -10.63 -11.65
N SER A 580 -12.37 -11.83 -11.87
CA SER A 580 -12.89 -12.66 -10.80
C SER A 580 -11.80 -13.04 -9.78
N VAL A 581 -10.58 -13.39 -10.23
CA VAL A 581 -9.45 -13.74 -9.37
C VAL A 581 -8.95 -12.52 -8.60
N GLU A 582 -8.69 -11.42 -9.30
CA GLU A 582 -8.16 -10.18 -8.71
C GLU A 582 -9.16 -9.53 -7.73
N SER A 583 -10.47 -9.61 -8.04
CA SER A 583 -11.55 -9.04 -7.22
C SER A 583 -11.62 -9.65 -5.83
N THR A 584 -11.26 -10.93 -5.66
CA THR A 584 -11.22 -11.56 -4.34
C THR A 584 -10.15 -10.92 -3.45
N SER A 585 -8.98 -10.66 -4.00
CA SER A 585 -7.87 -10.01 -3.28
C SER A 585 -8.20 -8.54 -2.99
N ILE A 586 -8.83 -7.84 -3.93
CA ILE A 586 -9.28 -6.45 -3.73
C ILE A 586 -10.39 -6.38 -2.68
N TRP A 587 -11.34 -7.31 -2.70
CA TRP A 587 -12.37 -7.38 -1.67
C TRP A 587 -11.75 -7.61 -0.28
N LYS A 588 -10.75 -8.47 -0.17
CA LYS A 588 -9.99 -8.64 1.09
C LYS A 588 -9.33 -7.34 1.53
N LEU A 589 -8.70 -6.60 0.60
CA LEU A 589 -8.14 -5.29 0.89
C LEU A 589 -9.22 -4.30 1.36
N GLN A 590 -10.35 -4.19 0.67
CA GLN A 590 -11.46 -3.33 1.09
C GLN A 590 -11.99 -3.73 2.48
N ARG A 591 -12.06 -5.03 2.77
CA ARG A 591 -12.42 -5.54 4.09
C ARG A 591 -11.36 -5.17 5.14
N ALA A 592 -10.07 -5.22 4.81
CA ALA A 592 -9.00 -4.79 5.70
C ALA A 592 -9.12 -3.29 6.02
N ILE A 593 -9.31 -2.44 5.00
CA ILE A 593 -9.53 -0.98 5.15
C ILE A 593 -10.69 -0.72 6.10
N THR A 594 -11.86 -1.30 5.84
CA THR A 594 -13.04 -1.10 6.70
C THR A 594 -12.82 -1.61 8.12
N THR A 595 -12.06 -2.69 8.31
CA THR A 595 -11.74 -3.21 9.64
C THR A 595 -10.87 -2.22 10.42
N LEU A 596 -9.83 -1.67 9.77
CA LEU A 596 -8.95 -0.68 10.40
C LEU A 596 -9.64 0.65 10.65
N ASP A 597 -10.51 1.11 9.75
CA ASP A 597 -11.30 2.32 9.96
C ASP A 597 -12.22 2.17 11.18
N MET A 598 -12.84 1.00 11.36
CA MET A 598 -13.66 0.71 12.55
C MET A 598 -12.80 0.64 13.82
N GLU A 599 -11.59 0.12 13.72
CA GLU A 599 -10.64 0.09 14.85
C GLU A 599 -10.22 1.49 15.27
N TRP A 600 -10.03 2.40 14.32
CA TRP A 600 -9.63 3.78 14.60
C TRP A 600 -10.72 4.59 15.31
N ILE A 601 -12.00 4.30 15.03
CA ILE A 601 -13.15 4.93 15.70
C ILE A 601 -13.25 4.48 17.17
N LEU A 602 -12.63 3.36 17.55
CA LEU A 602 -12.70 2.86 18.92
C LEU A 602 -11.88 3.74 19.89
N PRO A 603 -12.46 4.11 21.05
CA PRO A 603 -11.71 4.69 22.16
C PRO A 603 -10.55 3.79 22.59
N HIS A 604 -9.46 4.39 23.06
CA HIS A 604 -8.25 3.66 23.45
C HIS A 604 -8.50 2.54 24.47
N CYS A 605 -9.41 2.74 25.42
CA CYS A 605 -9.80 1.73 26.42
C CYS A 605 -10.45 0.48 25.81
N LEU A 606 -11.20 0.63 24.72
CA LEU A 606 -11.80 -0.50 24.00
C LEU A 606 -10.76 -1.17 23.11
N LYS A 607 -9.82 -0.39 22.54
CA LYS A 607 -8.70 -0.92 21.74
C LYS A 607 -7.80 -1.84 22.56
N THR A 608 -7.45 -1.48 23.80
CA THR A 608 -6.65 -2.34 24.68
C THR A 608 -7.39 -3.63 25.05
N ARG A 609 -8.72 -3.57 25.27
CA ARG A 609 -9.53 -4.73 25.65
C ARG A 609 -9.82 -5.68 24.48
N LEU A 610 -9.91 -5.15 23.26
CA LEU A 610 -10.20 -5.90 22.04
C LEU A 610 -8.94 -6.25 21.25
N ARG A 611 -7.75 -6.06 21.83
CA ARG A 611 -6.47 -6.44 21.21
C ARG A 611 -6.47 -7.93 20.85
N SER A 612 -6.10 -8.22 19.61
CA SER A 612 -5.91 -9.59 19.13
C SER A 612 -4.61 -10.19 19.69
N GLY A 613 -4.57 -11.52 19.81
CA GLY A 613 -3.45 -12.25 20.39
C GLY A 613 -3.48 -12.40 21.92
N GLU A 614 -2.54 -13.19 22.42
CA GLU A 614 -2.32 -13.46 23.84
C GLU A 614 -0.85 -13.20 24.19
N GLU A 615 -0.60 -12.67 25.38
CA GLU A 615 0.76 -12.55 25.90
C GLU A 615 1.28 -13.93 26.32
N LYS A 616 2.39 -14.37 25.72
CA LYS A 616 3.06 -15.63 26.06
C LYS A 616 4.50 -15.37 26.43
N ASP A 617 4.98 -16.11 27.42
CA ASP A 617 6.40 -16.15 27.78
C ASP A 617 7.08 -17.24 26.95
N LEU A 618 7.99 -16.82 26.08
CA LEU A 618 8.72 -17.67 25.14
C LEU A 618 10.19 -17.85 25.56
N GLY A 619 10.58 -17.22 26.67
CA GLY A 619 11.93 -17.28 27.21
C GLY A 619 12.26 -18.63 27.86
N ARG A 620 13.55 -18.84 28.13
CA ARG A 620 13.97 -19.89 29.08
C ARG A 620 13.77 -19.36 30.50
N GLU A 621 13.62 -20.24 31.49
CA GLU A 621 13.33 -19.88 32.89
C GLU A 621 14.26 -18.81 33.53
N GLN A 622 15.44 -18.58 32.95
CA GLN A 622 16.43 -17.59 33.42
C GLN A 622 16.28 -16.19 32.79
N GLU A 623 15.65 -16.05 31.62
CA GLU A 623 15.38 -14.76 30.96
C GLU A 623 13.97 -14.79 30.33
N PRO A 624 12.95 -14.21 31.01
CA PRO A 624 11.59 -14.21 30.49
C PRO A 624 11.50 -13.31 29.24
N ASP A 625 10.95 -13.85 28.16
CA ASP A 625 10.75 -13.16 26.88
C ASP A 625 9.26 -13.12 26.59
N ARG A 626 8.60 -12.09 27.13
CA ARG A 626 7.16 -11.91 27.01
C ARG A 626 6.83 -11.21 25.72
N ARG A 627 6.04 -11.89 24.87
CA ARG A 627 5.62 -11.37 23.58
C ARG A 627 4.13 -11.50 23.40
N TRP A 628 3.57 -10.55 22.66
CA TRP A 628 2.19 -10.63 22.21
C TRP A 628 2.14 -11.48 20.96
N CYS A 629 1.63 -12.70 21.10
CA CYS A 629 1.61 -13.69 20.05
C CYS A 629 0.20 -13.97 19.56
N PHE A 630 0.06 -14.23 18.26
CA PHE A 630 -1.18 -14.66 17.65
C PHE A 630 -1.09 -16.13 17.27
N SER A 631 -1.95 -16.97 17.84
CA SER A 631 -2.02 -18.40 17.53
C SER A 631 -2.82 -18.63 16.26
N VAL A 632 -2.21 -19.27 15.28
CA VAL A 632 -2.82 -19.69 14.03
C VAL A 632 -2.72 -21.20 13.90
N GLU A 633 -3.87 -21.84 13.77
CA GLU A 633 -3.97 -23.27 13.46
C GLU A 633 -3.85 -23.47 11.94
N GLU A 634 -2.82 -24.21 11.55
CA GLU A 634 -2.51 -24.60 10.17
C GLU A 634 -2.75 -26.11 10.04
N VAL A 635 -3.36 -26.53 8.92
CA VAL A 635 -3.51 -27.95 8.58
C VAL A 635 -2.70 -28.21 7.32
N ASN A 636 -1.62 -28.95 7.45
CA ASN A 636 -0.74 -29.31 6.34
C ASN A 636 -0.61 -30.83 6.23
N TRP A 637 -1.30 -31.41 5.25
CA TRP A 637 -1.26 -32.86 4.97
C TRP A 637 0.07 -33.33 4.38
N ASN A 638 0.91 -32.42 3.88
CA ASN A 638 2.19 -32.75 3.27
C ASN A 638 3.34 -32.79 4.28
N GLN A 639 3.18 -32.14 5.45
CA GLN A 639 4.22 -32.04 6.48
C GLN A 639 3.74 -32.70 7.77
N TRP A 640 4.05 -33.98 7.93
CA TRP A 640 3.61 -34.79 9.09
C TRP A 640 4.54 -34.70 10.31
N ASN A 641 5.84 -34.48 10.11
CA ASN A 641 6.84 -34.46 11.18
C ASN A 641 7.62 -33.14 11.18
N ARG A 642 7.10 -32.11 11.83
CA ARG A 642 7.90 -30.94 12.22
C ARG A 642 8.57 -31.27 13.56
N ASN A 643 9.80 -31.81 13.51
CA ASN A 643 10.66 -32.01 14.69
C ASN A 643 11.20 -30.68 15.26
N LEU A 644 10.42 -29.59 15.16
CA LEU A 644 10.80 -28.27 15.64
C LEU A 644 10.46 -28.18 17.13
N GLY A 645 11.24 -27.43 17.88
CA GLY A 645 11.15 -27.36 19.35
C GLY A 645 9.81 -26.79 19.83
N VAL A 646 8.82 -27.67 19.93
CA VAL A 646 7.46 -27.44 20.37
C VAL A 646 7.45 -26.75 21.75
N VAL A 647 6.58 -25.76 21.95
CA VAL A 647 6.46 -25.03 23.22
C VAL A 647 5.61 -25.82 24.22
N THR A 648 4.54 -26.47 23.76
CA THR A 648 3.62 -27.29 24.56
C THR A 648 3.44 -28.66 23.93
N GLU A 649 3.63 -29.73 24.70
CA GLU A 649 3.57 -31.10 24.18
C GLU A 649 2.15 -31.52 23.73
N ASP A 650 1.09 -30.95 24.34
CA ASP A 650 -0.29 -31.34 24.09
C ASP A 650 -1.17 -30.21 23.51
N PRO A 651 -2.11 -30.54 22.59
CA PRO A 651 -3.13 -29.62 22.12
C PRO A 651 -4.19 -29.41 23.21
N GLY A 652 -4.02 -28.36 24.03
CA GLY A 652 -5.06 -27.91 24.95
C GLY A 652 -4.56 -27.03 26.09
N LYS A 653 -5.29 -25.96 26.39
CA LYS A 653 -5.19 -25.32 27.72
C LYS A 653 -5.75 -26.33 28.72
N CYS A 654 -4.90 -27.01 29.48
CA CYS A 654 -5.33 -27.71 30.68
C CYS A 654 -6.10 -26.71 31.53
N MET A 655 -7.43 -26.83 31.58
CA MET A 655 -8.27 -26.07 32.49
C MET A 655 -7.69 -26.31 33.88
N PRO A 656 -7.27 -25.27 34.62
CA PRO A 656 -6.77 -25.48 35.97
C PRO A 656 -7.87 -26.18 36.75
N VAL A 657 -7.58 -27.41 37.19
CA VAL A 657 -8.44 -28.17 38.09
C VAL A 657 -8.67 -27.24 39.29
N PRO A 658 -9.93 -26.86 39.60
CA PRO A 658 -10.17 -26.00 40.74
C PRO A 658 -9.73 -26.76 42.00
N SER A 659 -8.61 -26.35 42.57
CA SER A 659 -8.14 -26.83 43.87
C SER A 659 -9.24 -26.56 44.90
N PRO A 660 -9.71 -27.55 45.66
CA PRO A 660 -10.82 -27.38 46.58
C PRO A 660 -10.30 -26.76 47.87
N THR A 661 -10.06 -25.45 47.91
CA THR A 661 -10.03 -24.67 49.17
C THR A 661 -9.80 -23.18 48.91
N LYS A 662 -10.88 -22.41 48.93
CA LYS A 662 -11.07 -21.26 49.83
C LYS A 662 -12.42 -20.62 49.56
N LEU A 663 -13.32 -20.88 50.51
CA LEU A 663 -14.61 -20.24 50.67
C LEU A 663 -14.38 -18.73 50.92
N GLN A 664 -14.72 -17.85 49.99
CA GLN A 664 -14.85 -16.41 50.28
C GLN A 664 -15.94 -15.75 49.43
N ARG A 665 -17.09 -15.57 50.09
CA ARG A 665 -18.15 -14.54 49.99
C ARG A 665 -18.38 -13.85 48.63
N GLU A 666 -19.57 -14.07 48.07
CA GLU A 666 -20.22 -13.17 47.11
C GLU A 666 -20.44 -11.77 47.70
N PRO A 667 -20.42 -10.73 46.84
CA PRO A 667 -21.40 -9.67 46.88
C PRO A 667 -22.28 -9.69 45.62
N SER A 668 -23.54 -9.38 45.85
CA SER A 668 -24.67 -9.50 44.96
C SER A 668 -24.84 -8.30 44.00
N ARG A 669 -25.59 -8.57 42.92
CA ARG A 669 -26.29 -7.62 42.03
C ARG A 669 -25.45 -6.65 41.18
N HIS A 670 -24.71 -7.19 40.21
CA HIS A 670 -24.47 -6.52 38.91
C HIS A 670 -24.32 -7.51 37.72
N GLY A 671 -24.87 -8.72 37.86
CA GLY A 671 -24.61 -9.88 36.98
C GLY A 671 -25.73 -10.27 36.01
N LEU A 672 -26.63 -9.37 35.60
CA LEU A 672 -27.70 -9.72 34.65
C LEU A 672 -27.35 -9.50 33.16
N LEU A 673 -26.30 -8.71 32.85
CA LEU A 673 -25.86 -8.48 31.47
C LEU A 673 -24.72 -9.42 31.01
N GLN A 674 -23.97 -10.02 31.93
CA GLN A 674 -22.89 -10.97 31.59
C GLN A 674 -23.41 -12.38 31.29
N THR A 675 -24.54 -12.78 31.86
CA THR A 675 -25.13 -14.13 31.67
C THR A 675 -25.84 -14.28 30.32
N PHE A 676 -26.32 -13.20 29.71
CA PHE A 676 -26.89 -13.25 28.36
C PHE A 676 -25.81 -13.39 27.26
N SER A 677 -24.60 -12.85 27.45
CA SER A 677 -23.52 -12.98 26.45
C SER A 677 -22.87 -14.36 26.43
N LYS A 678 -22.74 -15.03 27.59
CA LYS A 678 -22.09 -16.34 27.70
C LYS A 678 -22.96 -17.51 27.24
N ARG A 679 -24.28 -17.34 27.16
CA ARG A 679 -25.21 -18.41 26.75
C ARG A 679 -25.32 -18.58 25.22
N TRP A 680 -24.79 -17.65 24.43
CA TRP A 680 -24.77 -17.74 22.97
C TRP A 680 -23.43 -18.14 22.36
N THR A 681 -22.34 -18.12 23.14
CA THR A 681 -21.00 -18.56 22.72
C THR A 681 -20.79 -20.08 22.77
N GLN A 682 -21.82 -20.85 23.14
CA GLN A 682 -21.82 -22.31 23.07
C GLN A 682 -22.98 -22.80 22.20
N ARG A 683 -22.81 -22.72 20.89
CA ARG A 683 -23.44 -23.64 19.94
C ARG A 683 -22.33 -24.23 19.08
N PRO A 684 -22.25 -25.57 18.94
CA PRO A 684 -21.28 -26.17 18.04
C PRO A 684 -21.62 -25.77 16.60
N GLN A 685 -20.56 -25.45 15.86
CA GLN A 685 -20.54 -25.12 14.45
C GLN A 685 -21.12 -26.30 13.65
N ARG A 686 -22.43 -26.24 13.34
CA ARG A 686 -23.04 -27.14 12.37
C ARG A 686 -22.55 -26.69 11.00
N ARG A 687 -21.62 -27.43 10.40
CA ARG A 687 -21.29 -27.29 8.98
C ARG A 687 -22.41 -27.95 8.20
N ASP A 688 -23.18 -27.16 7.46
CA ASP A 688 -23.95 -27.68 6.33
C ASP A 688 -22.92 -28.01 5.24
N VAL A 689 -22.53 -29.28 5.17
CA VAL A 689 -21.83 -29.86 4.02
C VAL A 689 -22.90 -30.05 2.96
N GLN A 690 -22.96 -29.12 2.01
CA GLN A 690 -23.69 -29.33 0.77
C GLN A 690 -22.83 -30.27 -0.08
N GLU A 691 -23.21 -31.55 -0.11
CA GLU A 691 -22.66 -32.56 -0.99
C GLU A 691 -22.79 -32.10 -2.45
N LEU A 692 -21.68 -31.77 -3.08
CA LEU A 692 -21.56 -31.80 -4.53
C LEU A 692 -21.06 -33.19 -4.90
N SER A 693 -21.98 -34.02 -5.36
CA SER A 693 -21.71 -35.29 -6.01
C SER A 693 -20.96 -35.06 -7.35
N PRO A 694 -19.89 -35.81 -7.63
CA PRO A 694 -19.33 -35.87 -8.98
C PRO A 694 -20.10 -36.91 -9.80
N LEU A 695 -20.75 -36.45 -10.87
CA LEU A 695 -21.13 -37.31 -11.99
C LEU A 695 -19.84 -37.75 -12.68
N ALA A 696 -19.43 -39.00 -12.42
CA ALA A 696 -18.40 -39.67 -13.19
C ALA A 696 -18.97 -40.06 -14.56
N GLU A 697 -18.49 -39.40 -15.61
CA GLU A 697 -18.58 -39.92 -16.97
C GLU A 697 -17.72 -41.19 -17.07
N ALA A 698 -18.40 -42.31 -17.30
CA ALA A 698 -17.77 -43.52 -17.77
C ALA A 698 -17.33 -43.31 -19.23
N SER A 699 -16.02 -43.23 -19.47
CA SER A 699 -15.43 -43.54 -20.76
C SER A 699 -14.42 -44.68 -20.58
N SER A 700 -14.95 -45.88 -20.71
CA SER A 700 -14.17 -47.08 -20.97
C SER A 700 -14.11 -47.31 -22.48
N SER A 701 -12.92 -47.25 -23.06
CA SER A 701 -12.59 -48.06 -24.24
C SER A 701 -11.08 -48.17 -24.40
N VAL A 702 -10.63 -49.43 -24.27
CA VAL A 702 -9.64 -50.17 -25.09
C VAL A 702 -8.46 -49.38 -25.65
#